data_AF-A0A2V3Y920-F1
#
_entry.id   AF-A0A2V3Y920-F1
#
_cell.length_a   1.000
_cell.length_b   1.000
_cell.length_c   1.000
_cell.angle_alpha   90.00
_cell.angle_beta   90.00
_cell.angle_gamma   90.00
#
_symmetry.space_group_name_H-M   'P 1'
#
loop_
_entity.id
_entity.type
_entity.pdbx_description
1 polymer ?
#
loop_
_entity_poly.entity_id
_entity_poly.type
_entity_poly.pdbx_seq_one_letter_code
_entity_poly.pdbx_strand_id
1 'polypeptide(L)'
;MRIIPKKTRVSMEFFKGIELADIIIAGVGITLTLSVLLSNLPFRWGGALILFILSAAAIVPVEDEKGYKSAYHAVKYLISYKTFEKKPSKKGVLPVESITPFTGISGKFIEYGGAYYGIVVEIPAIEFRFFTESRQDQLIDQVYGSILRTVSESETAAMVKLDRPILYDSFIKSEEKKMDELKEAYIHGLLTDEELTVRMGILHDRINQLRVYNEKEMVFLPFHYLVFFGKDKNHLETQAGDMLRSMAVYDMDCKILKEQELAVFLKYNYTIFFDEREAWGLKPEEYMDWILPDKITVNSRTVSYDGMITHNIRVTDYPVAVGNAWGAAMFNRPDTRVVLKMKPVDRYKGVRQIDRAIDELREQGNTTGKTSKLMELNSHIDTLAEVLLLLQGDNEALMDVNIYITAYDYEMMERLRHPEVKKKDEGIGLKRKIRRELSEQGFRSTDLYLQQFEAYASSHISAFDAFRSEGRGIHTGSIAAAFPYVYKIMMDPNGICLGVHAGSPVFVDFFLRNRERVNSNMVVIGKSGSGKSYATKMILTNLAAENSKIFILDPENEYTALAKSLNGKIIDVGSATQGRLNPFHIITGLTDDDDESPDGMDNDVDMKVSFNLHLQFLEEFYRQILPGIEPDALEYLNNITIRMYEGKGIDGDTDLSKLKPSDYPTFDDLYEKILNDFQMSTGNYSKTNLTVLLNYISKFASGGRNSNLWNGEASISTQENFIVFNFQSLLANKNNTIANAQMLLVLKWLDNEIIKNREYNMRYGASRKIIVVIDEAHVFIDAKYPIALDFMFQLAKRIRKYNGMQIIITQNIKDFVGTEELARKSTAIINACQYSFIFPLAPNDMHDLCKLYEKAGAINEMEQEEIISNGRGRAFVVTSPTNRSSIDIRVPKDIEQLFKM
;
A
#
# COMPACT_ATOMS: atom_id res chain seq x y z
N MET A 1 -13.54 1.67 -23.82
CA MET A 1 -14.08 3.00 -23.42
C MET A 1 -15.60 2.93 -23.36
N ARG A 2 -16.23 3.57 -22.37
CA ARG A 2 -17.69 3.61 -22.16
C ARG A 2 -18.24 5.00 -22.44
N ILE A 3 -19.54 5.11 -22.71
CA ILE A 3 -20.17 6.37 -23.12
C ILE A 3 -21.09 6.93 -22.03
N ILE A 4 -20.81 8.17 -21.63
CA ILE A 4 -21.78 8.98 -20.90
C ILE A 4 -22.52 9.82 -21.93
N PRO A 5 -23.81 9.56 -22.19
CA PRO A 5 -24.53 10.31 -23.21
C PRO A 5 -24.55 11.78 -22.84
N LYS A 6 -24.67 12.64 -23.85
CA LYS A 6 -25.43 13.90 -23.86
C LYS A 6 -26.55 14.10 -22.81
N LYS A 7 -27.02 15.34 -22.60
CA LYS A 7 -28.21 15.58 -21.77
C LYS A 7 -29.40 14.80 -22.35
N THR A 8 -29.91 13.83 -21.59
CA THR A 8 -31.06 13.02 -21.96
C THR A 8 -32.40 13.75 -21.81
N ARG A 9 -32.40 14.94 -21.20
CA ARG A 9 -33.54 15.86 -21.18
C ARG A 9 -33.15 17.10 -21.99
N VAL A 10 -33.81 17.28 -23.12
CA VAL A 10 -33.68 18.48 -23.95
C VAL A 10 -34.96 19.29 -23.75
N SER A 11 -34.82 20.61 -23.66
CA SER A 11 -35.93 21.55 -23.55
C SER A 11 -36.27 22.09 -24.92
N MET A 12 -37.57 22.22 -25.24
CA MET A 12 -38.00 22.87 -26.48
C MET A 12 -37.52 24.33 -26.53
N GLU A 13 -36.65 24.63 -27.47
CA GLU A 13 -36.23 25.98 -27.84
C GLU A 13 -37.04 26.43 -29.07
N PHE A 14 -37.78 27.54 -28.95
CA PHE A 14 -38.58 28.09 -30.07
C PHE A 14 -37.74 28.98 -31.00
N PHE A 15 -36.69 29.58 -30.44
CA PHE A 15 -35.68 30.38 -31.11
C PHE A 15 -34.39 30.26 -30.30
N LYS A 16 -33.21 30.52 -30.90
CA LYS A 16 -31.89 30.31 -30.30
C LYS A 16 -31.83 30.71 -28.81
N GLY A 17 -31.80 29.72 -27.92
CA GLY A 17 -31.72 29.92 -26.47
C GLY A 17 -32.95 30.57 -25.83
N ILE A 18 -34.15 30.49 -26.43
CA ILE A 18 -35.41 30.99 -25.90
C ILE A 18 -36.36 29.81 -25.66
N GLU A 19 -36.65 29.53 -24.40
CA GLU A 19 -37.57 28.47 -23.95
C GLU A 19 -39.03 28.99 -23.87
N LEU A 20 -40.02 28.09 -23.75
CA LEU A 20 -41.43 28.47 -23.55
C LEU A 20 -41.61 29.41 -22.34
N ALA A 21 -40.90 29.14 -21.25
CA ALA A 21 -40.94 29.96 -20.04
C ALA A 21 -40.46 31.39 -20.31
N ASP A 22 -39.46 31.55 -21.17
CA ASP A 22 -38.93 32.86 -21.54
C ASP A 22 -39.97 33.67 -22.33
N ILE A 23 -40.74 33.02 -23.21
CA ILE A 23 -41.84 33.65 -23.96
C ILE A 23 -42.95 34.11 -23.01
N ILE A 24 -43.30 33.28 -22.02
CA ILE A 24 -44.32 33.62 -21.02
C ILE A 24 -43.86 34.82 -20.19
N ILE A 25 -42.62 34.81 -19.70
CA ILE A 25 -42.04 35.90 -18.90
C ILE A 25 -41.93 37.18 -19.73
N ALA A 26 -41.51 37.08 -20.99
CA ALA A 26 -41.50 38.20 -21.92
C ALA A 26 -42.91 38.78 -22.13
N GLY A 27 -43.90 37.92 -22.34
CA GLY A 27 -45.30 38.32 -22.51
C GLY A 27 -45.86 39.04 -21.28
N VAL A 28 -45.59 38.53 -20.07
CA VAL A 28 -45.96 39.18 -18.80
C VAL A 28 -45.27 40.53 -18.67
N GLY A 29 -43.96 40.60 -18.94
CA GLY A 29 -43.18 41.84 -18.87
C GLY A 29 -43.69 42.92 -19.83
N ILE A 30 -44.00 42.53 -21.08
CA ILE A 30 -44.59 43.43 -22.09
C ILE A 30 -45.97 43.92 -21.65
N THR A 31 -46.80 43.02 -21.13
CA THR A 31 -48.15 43.36 -20.65
C THR A 31 -48.09 44.35 -19.48
N LEU A 32 -47.24 44.11 -18.48
CA LEU A 32 -47.03 45.02 -17.36
C LEU A 32 -46.49 46.38 -17.81
N THR A 33 -45.55 46.39 -18.75
CA THR A 33 -44.99 47.62 -19.33
C THR A 33 -46.09 48.44 -20.03
N LEU A 34 -46.93 47.79 -20.84
CA LEU A 34 -48.07 48.43 -21.51
C LEU A 34 -49.13 48.94 -20.52
N SER A 35 -49.43 48.17 -19.47
CA SER A 35 -50.36 48.59 -18.41
C SER A 35 -49.88 49.84 -17.69
N VAL A 36 -48.57 49.97 -17.44
CA VAL A 36 -48.00 51.19 -16.82
C VAL A 36 -48.03 52.37 -17.79
N LEU A 37 -47.74 52.18 -19.07
CA LEU A 37 -47.84 53.22 -20.10
C LEU A 37 -49.28 53.78 -20.23
N LEU A 38 -50.28 52.90 -20.13
CA LEU A 38 -51.70 53.25 -20.23
C LEU A 38 -52.30 53.77 -18.91
N SER A 39 -51.54 53.78 -17.82
CA SER A 39 -52.00 54.26 -16.51
C SER A 39 -51.94 55.79 -16.36
N ASN A 40 -52.63 56.30 -15.34
CA ASN A 40 -52.58 57.72 -14.91
C ASN A 40 -51.52 57.99 -13.82
N LEU A 41 -50.49 57.15 -13.70
CA LEU A 41 -49.45 57.33 -12.69
C LEU A 41 -48.54 58.53 -13.00
N PRO A 42 -48.13 59.33 -11.99
CA PRO A 42 -47.33 60.55 -12.15
C PRO A 42 -45.87 60.33 -12.61
N PHE A 43 -45.48 59.10 -12.95
CA PHE A 43 -44.17 58.74 -13.52
C PHE A 43 -44.26 57.59 -14.54
N ARG A 44 -45.37 57.50 -15.29
CA ARG A 44 -45.67 56.34 -16.16
C ARG A 44 -44.60 56.03 -17.23
N TRP A 45 -44.02 57.03 -17.88
CA TRP A 45 -43.01 56.82 -18.92
C TRP A 45 -41.70 56.26 -18.36
N GLY A 46 -41.24 56.82 -17.23
CA GLY A 46 -40.04 56.31 -16.54
C GLY A 46 -40.28 54.95 -15.90
N GLY A 47 -41.44 54.73 -15.28
CA GLY A 47 -41.82 53.43 -14.71
C GLY A 47 -41.93 52.31 -15.77
N ALA A 48 -42.50 52.61 -16.93
CA ALA A 48 -42.56 51.67 -18.05
C ALA A 48 -41.17 51.35 -18.60
N LEU A 49 -40.29 52.35 -18.75
CA LEU A 49 -38.90 52.13 -19.19
C LEU A 49 -38.14 51.22 -18.22
N ILE A 50 -38.29 51.44 -16.92
CA ILE A 50 -37.67 50.60 -15.87
C ILE A 50 -38.21 49.16 -15.95
N LEU A 51 -39.54 48.98 -16.05
CA LEU A 51 -40.16 47.66 -16.17
C LEU A 51 -39.72 46.92 -17.43
N PHE A 52 -39.59 47.63 -18.54
CA PHE A 52 -39.09 47.07 -19.79
C PHE A 52 -37.64 46.59 -19.64
N ILE A 53 -36.77 47.42 -19.06
CA ILE A 53 -35.36 47.07 -18.80
C ILE A 53 -35.26 45.87 -17.85
N LEU A 54 -36.04 45.83 -16.77
CA LEU A 54 -36.06 44.71 -15.84
C LEU A 54 -36.56 43.42 -16.49
N SER A 55 -37.60 43.51 -17.32
CA SER A 55 -38.15 42.35 -18.06
C SER A 55 -37.16 41.83 -19.10
N ALA A 56 -36.45 42.72 -19.79
CA ALA A 56 -35.38 42.34 -20.72
C ALA A 56 -34.20 41.71 -19.97
N ALA A 57 -33.75 42.31 -18.87
CA ALA A 57 -32.66 41.80 -18.04
C ALA A 57 -33.00 40.43 -17.41
N ALA A 58 -34.28 40.16 -17.14
CA ALA A 58 -34.73 38.87 -16.63
C ALA A 58 -34.50 37.72 -17.64
N ILE A 59 -34.56 37.99 -18.94
CA ILE A 59 -34.44 36.96 -19.99
C ILE A 59 -32.99 36.81 -20.47
N VAL A 60 -32.18 37.85 -20.32
CA VAL A 60 -30.74 37.82 -20.63
C VAL A 60 -30.04 36.82 -19.69
N PRO A 61 -29.23 35.89 -20.22
CA PRO A 61 -28.48 34.97 -19.39
C PRO A 61 -27.34 35.68 -18.64
N VAL A 62 -27.19 35.36 -17.36
CA VAL A 62 -26.10 35.78 -16.47
C VAL A 62 -25.41 34.51 -15.98
N GLU A 63 -24.11 34.36 -16.24
CA GLU A 63 -23.32 33.17 -15.84
C GLU A 63 -23.99 31.82 -16.18
N ASP A 64 -24.45 31.67 -17.43
CA ASP A 64 -25.11 30.46 -17.98
C ASP A 64 -26.52 30.13 -17.44
N GLU A 65 -27.10 30.96 -16.56
CA GLU A 65 -28.50 30.88 -16.13
C GLU A 65 -29.32 32.10 -16.56
N LYS A 66 -30.65 31.94 -16.71
CA LYS A 66 -31.55 33.05 -17.04
C LYS A 66 -31.68 34.01 -15.86
N GLY A 67 -31.64 35.33 -16.11
CA GLY A 67 -31.72 36.36 -15.07
C GLY A 67 -32.92 36.23 -14.12
N TYR A 68 -34.08 35.74 -14.57
CA TYR A 68 -35.24 35.49 -13.71
C TYR A 68 -35.03 34.33 -12.74
N LYS A 69 -34.27 33.29 -13.12
CA LYS A 69 -33.92 32.18 -12.22
C LYS A 69 -32.98 32.70 -11.14
N SER A 70 -31.96 33.49 -11.52
CA SER A 70 -31.06 34.14 -10.57
C SER A 70 -31.79 35.07 -9.59
N ALA A 71 -32.76 35.85 -10.08
CA ALA A 71 -33.60 36.70 -9.23
C ALA A 71 -34.48 35.88 -8.28
N TYR A 72 -35.07 34.79 -8.75
CA TYR A 72 -35.82 33.85 -7.91
C TYR A 72 -34.94 33.25 -6.80
N HIS A 73 -33.74 32.80 -7.13
CA HIS A 73 -32.78 32.28 -6.14
C HIS A 73 -32.36 33.36 -5.14
N ALA A 74 -32.15 34.61 -5.58
CA ALA A 74 -31.88 35.72 -4.67
C ALA A 74 -33.02 35.98 -3.69
N VAL A 75 -34.27 36.04 -4.17
CA VAL A 75 -35.44 36.23 -3.30
C VAL A 75 -35.62 35.06 -2.34
N LYS A 76 -35.49 33.83 -2.83
CA LYS A 76 -35.58 32.61 -2.00
C LYS A 76 -34.52 32.60 -0.90
N TYR A 77 -33.28 32.97 -1.22
CA TYR A 77 -32.19 33.11 -0.26
C TYR A 77 -32.41 34.25 0.75
N LEU A 78 -32.99 35.38 0.34
CA LEU A 78 -33.29 36.48 1.25
C LEU A 78 -34.33 36.10 2.31
N ILE A 79 -35.31 35.26 1.95
CA ILE A 79 -36.41 34.86 2.84
C ILE A 79 -36.06 33.60 3.66
N SER A 80 -35.09 32.80 3.24
CA SER A 80 -34.69 31.59 3.98
C SER A 80 -34.02 31.90 5.32
N TYR A 81 -34.13 30.94 6.24
CA TYR A 81 -33.34 30.94 7.49
C TYR A 81 -31.87 30.69 7.15
N LYS A 82 -30.98 31.51 7.70
CA LYS A 82 -29.53 31.42 7.45
C LYS A 82 -28.76 30.74 8.57
N THR A 83 -29.34 30.65 9.77
CA THR A 83 -28.64 30.16 10.95
C THR A 83 -29.52 29.21 11.73
N PHE A 84 -28.93 28.07 12.09
CA PHE A 84 -29.55 26.99 12.84
C PHE A 84 -28.64 26.66 14.03
N GLU A 85 -29.21 26.52 15.22
CA GLU A 85 -28.46 26.24 16.45
C GLU A 85 -29.05 25.00 17.12
N LYS A 86 -28.22 24.09 17.64
CA LYS A 86 -28.67 22.82 18.24
C LYS A 86 -29.62 23.04 19.41
N LYS A 87 -29.32 24.04 20.26
CA LYS A 87 -30.19 24.48 21.36
C LYS A 87 -30.45 25.99 21.22
N PRO A 88 -31.46 26.40 20.42
CA PRO A 88 -31.67 27.82 20.12
C PRO A 88 -32.14 28.57 21.36
N SER A 89 -31.36 29.56 21.79
CA SER A 89 -31.69 30.43 22.93
C SER A 89 -32.53 31.65 22.54
N LYS A 90 -32.55 32.01 21.25
CA LYS A 90 -33.20 33.21 20.71
C LYS A 90 -34.43 32.87 19.87
N LYS A 91 -35.50 33.64 20.05
CA LYS A 91 -36.73 33.54 19.26
C LYS A 91 -36.44 33.86 17.79
N GLY A 92 -36.75 32.92 16.88
CA GLY A 92 -36.52 33.06 15.43
C GLY A 92 -35.30 32.30 14.88
N VAL A 93 -34.51 31.65 15.74
CA VAL A 93 -33.46 30.69 15.32
C VAL A 93 -34.06 29.28 15.38
N LEU A 94 -33.90 28.51 14.31
CA LEU A 94 -34.41 27.15 14.22
C LEU A 94 -33.41 26.13 14.76
N PRO A 95 -33.88 24.99 15.31
CA PRO A 95 -33.01 23.91 15.72
C PRO A 95 -32.30 23.27 14.53
N VAL A 96 -31.06 22.80 14.72
CA VAL A 96 -30.30 22.08 13.67
C VAL A 96 -31.07 20.84 13.17
N GLU A 97 -31.78 20.14 14.06
CA GLU A 97 -32.64 19.00 13.73
C GLU A 97 -33.66 19.30 12.62
N SER A 98 -34.09 20.56 12.48
CA SER A 98 -35.05 20.95 11.43
C SER A 98 -34.50 20.90 10.00
N ILE A 99 -33.17 20.88 9.85
CA ILE A 99 -32.47 20.79 8.56
C ILE A 99 -31.62 19.52 8.45
N THR A 100 -31.60 18.68 9.48
CA THR A 100 -30.95 17.37 9.44
C THR A 100 -31.82 16.39 8.64
N PRO A 101 -31.27 15.67 7.67
CA PRO A 101 -32.09 14.78 6.84
C PRO A 101 -32.51 13.49 7.54
N PHE A 102 -31.75 13.02 8.53
CA PHE A 102 -32.01 11.79 9.28
C PHE A 102 -32.48 12.08 10.71
N THR A 103 -33.22 11.14 11.30
CA THR A 103 -33.83 11.27 12.63
C THR A 103 -33.18 10.39 13.69
N GLY A 104 -32.42 9.37 13.30
CA GLY A 104 -31.83 8.42 14.24
C GLY A 104 -31.09 7.28 13.58
N ILE A 105 -30.55 6.38 14.42
CA ILE A 105 -29.92 5.13 14.04
C ILE A 105 -30.64 3.99 14.76
N SER A 106 -30.99 2.94 14.03
CA SER A 106 -31.61 1.72 14.56
C SER A 106 -30.85 0.49 14.06
N GLY A 107 -29.96 -0.06 14.88
CA GLY A 107 -29.14 -1.22 14.52
C GLY A 107 -28.22 -0.92 13.32
N LYS A 108 -28.55 -1.46 12.14
CA LYS A 108 -27.79 -1.26 10.90
C LYS A 108 -28.37 -0.17 9.98
N PHE A 109 -29.45 0.49 10.41
CA PHE A 109 -30.20 1.42 9.57
C PHE A 109 -30.12 2.85 10.07
N ILE A 110 -29.99 3.78 9.14
CA ILE A 110 -30.25 5.21 9.36
C ILE A 110 -31.76 5.44 9.14
N GLU A 111 -32.40 6.15 10.06
CA GLU A 111 -33.83 6.44 10.01
C GLU A 111 -34.10 7.84 9.45
N TYR A 112 -35.14 7.95 8.62
CA TYR A 112 -35.56 9.21 7.99
C TYR A 112 -37.03 9.51 8.36
N GLY A 113 -37.32 9.62 9.66
CA GLY A 113 -38.64 9.98 10.18
C GLY A 113 -39.76 8.99 9.85
N GLY A 114 -39.42 7.70 9.72
CA GLY A 114 -40.35 6.64 9.34
C GLY A 114 -40.73 6.62 7.85
N ALA A 115 -40.21 7.52 7.02
CA ALA A 115 -40.53 7.57 5.60
C ALA A 115 -39.78 6.51 4.78
N TYR A 116 -38.51 6.28 5.11
CA TYR A 116 -37.61 5.28 4.53
C TYR A 116 -36.38 5.09 5.45
N TYR A 117 -35.51 4.15 5.07
CA TYR A 117 -34.30 3.78 5.79
C TYR A 117 -33.09 3.81 4.86
N GLY A 118 -31.90 3.98 5.43
CA GLY A 118 -30.63 3.87 4.72
C GLY A 118 -29.76 2.76 5.31
N ILE A 119 -29.13 1.94 4.47
CA ILE A 119 -28.09 0.98 4.87
C ILE A 119 -26.76 1.40 4.21
N VAL A 120 -25.67 1.37 4.98
CA VAL A 120 -24.36 1.84 4.55
C VAL A 120 -23.39 0.67 4.46
N VAL A 121 -22.76 0.52 3.31
CA VAL A 121 -21.73 -0.49 3.05
C VAL A 121 -20.40 0.22 2.79
N GLU A 122 -19.42 0.01 3.66
CA GLU A 122 -18.03 0.41 3.47
C GLU A 122 -17.34 -0.51 2.45
N ILE A 123 -16.62 0.10 1.51
CA ILE A 123 -15.93 -0.61 0.43
C ILE A 123 -14.43 -0.31 0.53
N PRO A 124 -13.58 -1.35 0.67
CA PRO A 124 -12.14 -1.15 0.74
C PRO A 124 -11.59 -0.69 -0.61
N ALA A 125 -10.49 0.07 -0.56
CA ALA A 125 -9.76 0.45 -1.75
C ALA A 125 -8.89 -0.72 -2.26
N ILE A 126 -8.76 -0.82 -3.58
CA ILE A 126 -7.93 -1.81 -4.27
C ILE A 126 -6.95 -1.15 -5.23
N GLU A 127 -5.91 -1.89 -5.59
CA GLU A 127 -4.97 -1.45 -6.63
C GLU A 127 -5.48 -1.89 -8.01
N PHE A 128 -6.36 -1.07 -8.56
CA PHE A 128 -7.07 -1.35 -9.80
C PHE A 128 -6.18 -1.25 -11.05
N ARG A 129 -5.09 -0.46 -10.98
CA ARG A 129 -4.19 -0.18 -12.11
C ARG A 129 -3.47 -1.42 -12.65
N PHE A 130 -3.22 -2.42 -11.81
CA PHE A 130 -2.49 -3.64 -12.19
C PHE A 130 -3.37 -4.75 -12.78
N PHE A 131 -4.69 -4.59 -12.76
CA PHE A 131 -5.57 -5.55 -13.41
C PHE A 131 -5.52 -5.41 -14.92
N THR A 132 -5.56 -6.54 -15.64
CA THR A 132 -5.76 -6.54 -17.09
C THR A 132 -7.09 -5.86 -17.41
N GLU A 133 -7.20 -5.23 -18.58
CA GLU A 133 -8.44 -4.55 -19.01
C GLU A 133 -9.66 -5.51 -18.91
N SER A 134 -9.49 -6.78 -19.30
CA SER A 134 -10.53 -7.80 -19.15
C SER A 134 -10.95 -8.04 -17.69
N ARG A 135 -10.01 -8.09 -16.73
CA ARG A 135 -10.33 -8.25 -15.30
C ARG A 135 -10.97 -6.99 -14.74
N GLN A 136 -10.52 -5.81 -15.17
CA GLN A 136 -11.13 -4.53 -14.80
C GLN A 136 -12.59 -4.45 -15.27
N ASP A 137 -12.85 -4.78 -16.53
CA ASP A 137 -14.19 -4.78 -17.11
C ASP A 137 -15.09 -5.82 -16.43
N GLN A 138 -14.56 -6.99 -16.08
CA GLN A 138 -15.32 -7.99 -15.34
C GLN A 138 -15.76 -7.48 -13.96
N LEU A 139 -14.84 -6.87 -13.21
CA LEU A 139 -15.13 -6.29 -11.90
C LEU A 139 -16.15 -5.13 -12.01
N ILE A 140 -16.00 -4.27 -13.01
CA ILE A 140 -16.90 -3.14 -13.24
C ILE A 140 -18.28 -3.61 -13.69
N ASP A 141 -18.38 -4.40 -14.75
CA ASP A 141 -19.66 -4.65 -15.43
C ASP A 141 -20.43 -5.83 -14.81
N GLN A 142 -19.72 -6.90 -14.43
CA GLN A 142 -20.35 -8.12 -13.91
C GLN A 142 -20.58 -8.06 -12.40
N VAL A 143 -19.68 -7.43 -11.64
CA VAL A 143 -19.80 -7.33 -10.18
C VAL A 143 -20.46 -6.02 -9.79
N TYR A 144 -19.80 -4.89 -10.03
CA TYR A 144 -20.30 -3.62 -9.52
C TYR A 144 -21.55 -3.15 -10.27
N GLY A 145 -21.58 -3.31 -11.59
CA GLY A 145 -22.75 -3.03 -12.42
C GLY A 145 -23.96 -3.88 -12.03
N SER A 146 -23.77 -5.15 -11.68
CA SER A 146 -24.89 -6.00 -11.23
C SER A 146 -25.45 -5.55 -9.89
N ILE A 147 -24.60 -5.12 -8.96
CA ILE A 147 -25.02 -4.51 -7.69
C ILE A 147 -25.86 -3.25 -7.96
N LEU A 148 -25.41 -2.36 -8.84
CA LEU A 148 -26.19 -1.14 -9.17
C LEU A 148 -27.54 -1.46 -9.81
N ARG A 149 -27.64 -2.54 -10.60
CA ARG A 149 -28.90 -3.00 -11.20
C ARG A 149 -29.89 -3.59 -10.19
N THR A 150 -29.45 -3.95 -8.98
CA THR A 150 -30.37 -4.41 -7.92
C THR A 150 -31.22 -3.29 -7.32
N VAL A 151 -30.83 -2.01 -7.53
CA VAL A 151 -31.56 -0.86 -6.98
C VAL A 151 -32.91 -0.72 -7.69
N SER A 152 -34.00 -0.86 -6.93
CA SER A 152 -35.35 -0.78 -7.49
C SER A 152 -35.78 0.66 -7.79
N GLU A 153 -36.81 0.84 -8.63
CA GLU A 153 -37.35 2.18 -8.96
C GLU A 153 -37.85 2.98 -7.75
N SER A 154 -38.24 2.26 -6.69
CA SER A 154 -38.72 2.87 -5.44
C SER A 154 -37.58 3.37 -4.55
N GLU A 155 -36.35 2.99 -4.88
CA GLU A 155 -35.15 3.21 -4.09
C GLU A 155 -34.25 4.27 -4.71
N THR A 156 -33.16 4.56 -4.01
CA THR A 156 -32.10 5.46 -4.44
C THR A 156 -30.81 4.92 -3.86
N ALA A 157 -29.70 5.08 -4.59
CA ALA A 157 -28.38 4.74 -4.07
C ALA A 157 -27.47 5.95 -4.11
N ALA A 158 -26.42 5.94 -3.29
CA ALA A 158 -25.38 6.96 -3.34
C ALA A 158 -23.99 6.36 -3.13
N MET A 159 -23.04 6.73 -3.98
CA MET A 159 -21.62 6.54 -3.70
C MET A 159 -21.14 7.73 -2.89
N VAL A 160 -20.50 7.47 -1.75
CA VAL A 160 -20.10 8.48 -0.79
C VAL A 160 -18.62 8.28 -0.49
N LYS A 161 -17.85 9.38 -0.57
CA LYS A 161 -16.49 9.43 -0.05
C LYS A 161 -16.39 10.44 1.08
N LEU A 162 -15.74 10.02 2.15
CA LEU A 162 -15.40 10.82 3.33
C LEU A 162 -13.91 10.67 3.61
N ASP A 163 -13.27 11.73 4.11
CA ASP A 163 -11.91 11.65 4.63
C ASP A 163 -11.95 11.27 6.11
N ARG A 164 -11.24 10.21 6.50
CA ARG A 164 -11.14 9.75 7.89
C ARG A 164 -9.68 9.56 8.30
N PRO A 165 -9.31 9.82 9.56
CA PRO A 165 -7.97 9.59 10.06
C PRO A 165 -7.72 8.08 10.20
N ILE A 166 -6.48 7.67 9.97
CA ILE A 166 -6.05 6.32 10.33
C ILE A 166 -5.90 6.26 11.86
N LEU A 167 -6.60 5.33 12.50
CA LEU A 167 -6.43 5.06 13.93
C LEU A 167 -5.29 4.06 14.14
N TYR A 168 -4.23 4.50 14.82
CA TYR A 168 -3.02 3.70 15.05
C TYR A 168 -3.06 2.86 16.34
N ASP A 169 -4.21 2.75 17.01
CA ASP A 169 -4.33 2.03 18.30
C ASP A 169 -3.95 0.55 18.20
N SER A 170 -4.33 -0.10 17.10
CA SER A 170 -3.95 -1.50 16.85
C SER A 170 -2.46 -1.66 16.61
N PHE A 171 -1.82 -0.69 15.94
CA PHE A 171 -0.39 -0.65 15.70
C PHE A 171 0.37 -0.46 17.01
N ILE A 172 -0.07 0.48 17.86
CA ILE A 172 0.52 0.72 19.18
C ILE A 172 0.47 -0.56 20.04
N LYS A 173 -0.69 -1.23 20.09
CA LYS A 173 -0.83 -2.51 20.81
C LYS A 173 0.07 -3.62 20.25
N SER A 174 0.28 -3.63 18.93
CA SER A 174 1.20 -4.57 18.28
C SER A 174 2.65 -4.32 18.72
N GLU A 175 3.07 -3.06 18.77
CA GLU A 175 4.41 -2.68 19.24
C GLU A 175 4.61 -2.99 20.74
N GLU A 176 3.60 -2.75 21.58
CA GLU A 176 3.62 -3.13 23.00
C GLU A 176 3.77 -4.64 23.18
N LYS A 177 3.08 -5.45 22.36
CA LYS A 177 3.25 -6.91 22.36
C LYS A 177 4.67 -7.32 21.98
N LYS A 178 5.29 -6.67 20.99
CA LYS A 178 6.69 -6.94 20.59
C LYS A 178 7.67 -6.63 21.73
N MET A 179 7.39 -5.61 22.55
CA MET A 179 8.20 -5.32 23.75
C MET A 179 8.11 -6.45 24.77
N ASP A 180 6.94 -7.04 24.96
CA ASP A 180 6.77 -8.16 25.88
C ASP A 180 7.47 -9.43 25.37
N GLU A 181 7.42 -9.71 24.06
CA GLU A 181 8.18 -10.80 23.42
C GLU A 181 9.71 -10.64 23.61
N LEU A 182 10.23 -9.41 23.58
CA LEU A 182 11.65 -9.14 23.89
C LEU A 182 12.00 -9.41 25.36
N LYS A 183 11.12 -9.04 26.30
CA LYS A 183 11.34 -9.32 27.73
C LYS A 183 11.36 -10.82 27.99
N GLU A 184 10.47 -11.58 27.36
CA GLU A 184 10.47 -13.05 27.44
C GLU A 184 11.77 -13.63 26.89
N ALA A 185 12.25 -13.15 25.74
CA ALA A 185 13.53 -13.57 25.18
C ALA A 185 14.72 -13.30 26.13
N TYR A 186 14.71 -12.16 26.83
CA TYR A 186 15.70 -11.85 27.87
C TYR A 186 15.62 -12.82 29.06
N ILE A 187 14.42 -13.13 29.55
CA ILE A 187 14.20 -14.09 30.65
C ILE A 187 14.75 -15.48 30.27
N HIS A 188 14.64 -15.87 29.00
CA HIS A 188 15.20 -17.11 28.48
C HIS A 188 16.73 -17.07 28.21
N GLY A 189 17.40 -15.97 28.55
CA GLY A 189 18.85 -15.81 28.40
C GLY A 189 19.30 -15.62 26.95
N LEU A 190 18.38 -15.23 26.04
CA LEU A 190 18.71 -15.01 24.63
C LEU A 190 19.30 -13.65 24.34
N LEU A 191 19.02 -12.65 25.18
CA LEU A 191 19.44 -11.28 25.04
C LEU A 191 20.31 -10.91 26.24
N THR A 192 21.35 -10.13 26.00
CA THR A 192 22.05 -9.45 27.10
C THR A 192 21.23 -8.25 27.56
N ASP A 193 21.50 -7.74 28.76
CA ASP A 193 20.85 -6.53 29.30
C ASP A 193 21.08 -5.31 28.39
N GLU A 194 22.28 -5.22 27.83
CA GLU A 194 22.64 -4.15 26.90
C GLU A 194 21.89 -4.28 25.56
N GLU A 195 21.80 -5.49 24.98
CA GLU A 195 21.03 -5.74 23.75
C GLU A 195 19.55 -5.43 23.96
N LEU A 196 18.98 -5.85 25.10
CA LEU A 196 17.59 -5.57 25.45
C LEU A 196 17.34 -4.06 25.52
N THR A 197 18.22 -3.31 26.20
CA THR A 197 18.07 -1.87 26.39
C THR A 197 18.00 -1.13 25.07
N VAL A 198 18.90 -1.42 24.13
CA VAL A 198 18.92 -0.77 22.81
C VAL A 198 17.67 -1.13 22.00
N ARG A 199 17.29 -2.42 21.95
CA ARG A 199 16.11 -2.88 21.19
C ARG A 199 14.79 -2.32 21.75
N MET A 200 14.68 -2.24 23.07
CA MET A 200 13.54 -1.62 23.75
C MET A 200 13.45 -0.12 23.48
N GLY A 201 14.59 0.58 23.40
CA GLY A 201 14.64 1.98 22.98
C GLY A 201 14.02 2.19 21.60
N ILE A 202 14.39 1.35 20.62
CA ILE A 202 13.85 1.42 19.25
C ILE A 202 12.32 1.22 19.24
N LEU A 203 11.79 0.23 19.98
CA LEU A 203 10.33 0.03 20.07
C LEU A 203 9.61 1.18 20.78
N HIS A 204 10.23 1.75 21.81
CA HIS A 204 9.67 2.90 22.51
C HIS A 204 9.55 4.12 21.60
N ASP A 205 10.58 4.40 20.79
CA ASP A 205 10.57 5.48 19.81
C ASP A 205 9.50 5.26 18.73
N ARG A 206 9.33 4.01 18.26
CA ARG A 206 8.25 3.63 17.33
C ARG A 206 6.86 3.91 17.94
N ILE A 207 6.63 3.53 19.19
CA ILE A 207 5.36 3.79 19.89
C ILE A 207 5.12 5.30 20.02
N ASN A 208 6.15 6.06 20.40
CA ASN A 208 6.04 7.52 20.51
C ASN A 208 5.71 8.16 19.15
N GLN A 209 6.33 7.70 18.07
CA GLN A 209 6.02 8.16 16.72
C GLN A 209 4.57 7.83 16.33
N LEU A 210 4.10 6.61 16.61
CA LEU A 210 2.70 6.22 16.37
C LEU A 210 1.72 7.08 17.16
N ARG A 211 2.01 7.39 18.43
CA ARG A 211 1.19 8.29 19.25
C ARG A 211 1.12 9.70 18.66
N VAL A 212 2.23 10.22 18.12
CA VAL A 212 2.24 11.51 17.42
C VAL A 212 1.34 11.48 16.19
N TYR A 213 1.39 10.42 15.36
CA TYR A 213 0.48 10.27 14.22
C TYR A 213 -0.99 10.11 14.65
N ASN A 214 -1.24 9.49 15.79
CA ASN A 214 -2.59 9.22 16.30
C ASN A 214 -3.26 10.47 16.90
N GLU A 215 -2.49 11.44 17.41
CA GLU A 215 -3.02 12.58 18.18
C GLU A 215 -2.72 13.95 17.57
N LYS A 216 -1.55 14.13 16.93
CA LYS A 216 -1.05 15.45 16.50
C LYS A 216 -0.97 15.58 14.98
N GLU A 217 -0.49 14.53 14.31
CA GLU A 217 -0.23 14.49 12.87
C GLU A 217 -1.14 13.45 12.21
N MET A 218 -2.45 13.57 12.43
CA MET A 218 -3.44 12.65 11.88
C MET A 218 -3.40 12.65 10.35
N VAL A 219 -3.27 11.45 9.78
CA VAL A 219 -3.25 11.23 8.33
C VAL A 219 -4.64 10.82 7.89
N PHE A 220 -5.26 11.65 7.04
CA PHE A 220 -6.60 11.41 6.52
C PHE A 220 -6.56 10.69 5.18
N LEU A 221 -7.33 9.62 5.07
CA LEU A 221 -7.49 8.84 3.84
C LEU A 221 -8.93 8.89 3.32
N PRO A 222 -9.12 8.71 2.00
CA PRO A 222 -10.44 8.59 1.41
C PRO A 222 -11.08 7.23 1.74
N PHE A 223 -12.13 7.25 2.55
CA PHE A 223 -13.00 6.10 2.81
C PHE A 223 -14.22 6.16 1.91
N HIS A 224 -14.57 5.00 1.34
CA HIS A 224 -15.63 4.91 0.34
C HIS A 224 -16.77 4.04 0.82
N TYR A 225 -17.99 4.48 0.49
CA TYR A 225 -19.22 3.84 0.91
C TYR A 225 -20.22 3.80 -0.24
N LEU A 226 -21.02 2.73 -0.28
CA LEU A 226 -22.25 2.67 -1.05
C LEU A 226 -23.43 2.65 -0.07
N VAL A 227 -24.37 3.57 -0.27
CA VAL A 227 -25.55 3.73 0.57
C VAL A 227 -26.78 3.39 -0.25
N PHE A 228 -27.63 2.48 0.25
CA PHE A 228 -28.93 2.17 -0.34
C PHE A 228 -30.03 2.78 0.52
N PHE A 229 -31.00 3.43 -0.13
CA PHE A 229 -32.16 4.04 0.53
C PHE A 229 -33.45 3.40 0.04
N GLY A 230 -34.27 2.90 0.96
CA GLY A 230 -35.49 2.18 0.64
C GLY A 230 -36.45 2.09 1.82
N LYS A 231 -37.71 1.69 1.57
CA LYS A 231 -38.73 1.55 2.61
C LYS A 231 -38.67 0.22 3.34
N ASP A 232 -38.23 -0.84 2.66
CA ASP A 232 -38.18 -2.20 3.19
C ASP A 232 -36.79 -2.52 3.76
N LYS A 233 -36.70 -2.63 5.09
CA LYS A 233 -35.45 -2.98 5.80
C LYS A 233 -34.91 -4.34 5.38
N ASN A 234 -35.77 -5.34 5.14
CA ASN A 234 -35.34 -6.70 4.81
C ASN A 234 -34.75 -6.76 3.39
N HIS A 235 -35.36 -6.02 2.45
CA HIS A 235 -34.83 -5.93 1.09
C HIS A 235 -33.44 -5.26 1.07
N LEU A 236 -33.30 -4.12 1.77
CA LEU A 236 -32.02 -3.41 1.91
C LEU A 236 -30.93 -4.29 2.52
N GLU A 237 -31.27 -5.07 3.56
CA GLU A 237 -30.31 -5.98 4.19
C GLU A 237 -29.91 -7.15 3.26
N THR A 238 -30.86 -7.69 2.51
CA THR A 238 -30.59 -8.75 1.52
C THR A 238 -29.68 -8.21 0.41
N GLN A 239 -29.99 -7.04 -0.13
CA GLN A 239 -29.21 -6.35 -1.15
C GLN A 239 -27.76 -6.07 -0.70
N ALA A 240 -27.58 -5.52 0.51
CA ALA A 240 -26.25 -5.30 1.08
C ALA A 240 -25.51 -6.63 1.30
N GLY A 241 -26.20 -7.67 1.78
CA GLY A 241 -25.62 -9.00 1.97
C GLY A 241 -25.19 -9.68 0.66
N ASP A 242 -25.96 -9.54 -0.41
CA ASP A 242 -25.61 -10.01 -1.76
C ASP A 242 -24.38 -9.27 -2.29
N MET A 243 -24.33 -7.95 -2.13
CA MET A 243 -23.16 -7.15 -2.48
C MET A 243 -21.90 -7.63 -1.78
N LEU A 244 -21.94 -7.89 -0.47
CA LEU A 244 -20.79 -8.40 0.29
C LEU A 244 -20.27 -9.72 -0.31
N ARG A 245 -21.17 -10.65 -0.66
CA ARG A 245 -20.79 -11.93 -1.29
C ARG A 245 -20.18 -11.73 -2.68
N SER A 246 -20.77 -10.88 -3.51
CA SER A 246 -20.28 -10.61 -4.87
C SER A 246 -18.91 -9.93 -4.88
N MET A 247 -18.67 -8.98 -3.97
CA MET A 247 -17.41 -8.24 -3.88
C MET A 247 -16.28 -9.09 -3.28
N ALA A 248 -16.58 -9.98 -2.32
CA ALA A 248 -15.60 -10.86 -1.70
C ALA A 248 -14.91 -11.81 -2.70
N VAL A 249 -15.56 -12.14 -3.82
CA VAL A 249 -14.95 -12.95 -4.91
C VAL A 249 -13.70 -12.29 -5.50
N TYR A 250 -13.59 -10.97 -5.41
CA TYR A 250 -12.47 -10.18 -5.93
C TYR A 250 -11.60 -9.59 -4.82
N ASP A 251 -11.55 -10.24 -3.65
CA ASP A 251 -10.78 -9.80 -2.47
C ASP A 251 -11.15 -8.39 -1.98
N MET A 252 -12.40 -7.97 -2.21
CA MET A 252 -12.96 -6.74 -1.64
C MET A 252 -13.89 -7.06 -0.48
N ASP A 253 -13.31 -7.14 0.71
CA ASP A 253 -14.03 -7.41 1.96
C ASP A 253 -14.84 -6.18 2.40
N CYS A 254 -16.03 -6.02 1.83
CA CYS A 254 -16.96 -4.96 2.21
C CYS A 254 -17.56 -5.19 3.61
N LYS A 255 -17.95 -4.10 4.28
CA LYS A 255 -18.51 -4.13 5.64
C LYS A 255 -19.79 -3.31 5.74
N ILE A 256 -20.85 -3.90 6.31
CA ILE A 256 -22.08 -3.16 6.64
C ILE A 256 -21.87 -2.47 7.99
N LEU A 257 -22.00 -1.14 8.01
CA LEU A 257 -21.84 -0.34 9.22
C LEU A 257 -23.01 -0.55 10.19
N LYS A 258 -22.73 -0.54 11.49
CA LYS A 258 -23.74 -0.71 12.55
C LYS A 258 -23.56 0.30 13.67
N GLU A 259 -24.67 0.75 14.26
CA GLU A 259 -24.72 1.56 15.48
C GLU A 259 -23.66 2.66 15.58
N GLN A 260 -22.63 2.49 16.41
CA GLN A 260 -21.57 3.47 16.64
C GLN A 260 -20.82 3.81 15.35
N GLU A 261 -20.61 2.83 14.47
CA GLU A 261 -19.95 3.04 13.18
C GLU A 261 -20.79 3.93 12.25
N LEU A 262 -22.12 3.79 12.30
CA LEU A 262 -23.03 4.69 11.60
C LEU A 262 -23.01 6.09 12.21
N ALA A 263 -22.90 6.20 13.54
CA ALA A 263 -22.79 7.49 14.21
C ALA A 263 -21.51 8.24 13.77
N VAL A 264 -20.37 7.54 13.76
CA VAL A 264 -19.09 8.06 13.25
C VAL A 264 -19.21 8.48 11.78
N PHE A 265 -19.77 7.61 10.92
CA PHE A 265 -20.00 7.92 9.50
C PHE A 265 -20.86 9.18 9.32
N LEU A 266 -21.93 9.33 10.10
CA LEU A 266 -22.81 10.51 10.04
C LEU A 266 -22.13 11.76 10.62
N LYS A 267 -21.28 11.65 11.65
CA LYS A 267 -20.55 12.79 12.24
C LYS A 267 -19.56 13.40 11.23
N TYR A 268 -18.85 12.56 10.48
CA TYR A 268 -17.93 13.00 9.41
C TYR A 268 -18.58 13.80 8.29
N ASN A 269 -19.90 13.78 8.18
CA ASN A 269 -20.62 14.62 7.22
C ASN A 269 -20.71 16.10 7.65
N TYR A 270 -20.38 16.41 8.91
CA TYR A 270 -20.38 17.78 9.44
C TYR A 270 -18.98 18.29 9.80
N THR A 271 -18.17 17.45 10.43
CA THR A 271 -16.84 17.85 10.93
C THR A 271 -15.88 16.68 10.94
N ILE A 272 -14.58 16.96 10.81
CA ILE A 272 -13.49 16.01 11.03
C ILE A 272 -12.82 16.20 12.39
N PHE A 273 -13.24 17.21 13.16
CA PHE A 273 -12.63 17.59 14.43
C PHE A 273 -13.32 16.87 15.61
N PHE A 274 -13.13 15.56 15.71
CA PHE A 274 -13.60 14.74 16.83
C PHE A 274 -12.76 13.46 16.94
N ASP A 275 -12.75 12.80 18.10
CA ASP A 275 -12.15 11.47 18.25
C ASP A 275 -13.24 10.41 18.01
N GLU A 276 -13.02 9.50 17.05
CA GLU A 276 -13.96 8.42 16.76
C GLU A 276 -14.22 7.54 17.98
N ARG A 277 -13.21 7.37 18.87
CA ARG A 277 -13.30 6.50 20.05
C ARG A 277 -14.41 6.90 21.02
N GLU A 278 -14.77 8.18 21.03
CA GLU A 278 -15.89 8.68 21.85
C GLU A 278 -17.19 7.94 21.54
N ALA A 279 -17.40 7.55 20.28
CA ALA A 279 -18.63 6.88 19.84
C ALA A 279 -18.86 5.53 20.55
N TRP A 280 -17.80 4.83 20.94
CA TRP A 280 -17.89 3.54 21.64
C TRP A 280 -18.31 3.65 23.11
N GLY A 281 -18.29 4.86 23.69
CA GLY A 281 -18.82 5.13 25.02
C GLY A 281 -20.29 5.53 25.07
N LEU A 282 -20.91 5.79 23.90
CA LEU A 282 -22.25 6.37 23.80
C LEU A 282 -23.35 5.31 23.81
N LYS A 283 -24.51 5.68 24.37
CA LYS A 283 -25.76 4.92 24.24
C LYS A 283 -26.53 5.36 22.98
N PRO A 284 -27.42 4.52 22.43
CA PRO A 284 -28.20 4.86 21.23
C PRO A 284 -28.99 6.17 21.30
N GLU A 285 -29.46 6.54 22.49
CA GLU A 285 -30.19 7.79 22.74
C GLU A 285 -29.30 9.04 22.61
N GLU A 286 -27.98 8.88 22.79
CA GLU A 286 -27.00 9.97 22.77
C GLU A 286 -26.41 10.20 21.37
N TYR A 287 -26.60 9.26 20.43
CA TYR A 287 -26.01 9.35 19.08
C TYR A 287 -26.42 10.63 18.36
N MET A 288 -27.70 10.98 18.34
CA MET A 288 -28.16 12.16 17.61
C MET A 288 -27.58 13.46 18.18
N ASP A 289 -27.54 13.59 19.51
CA ASP A 289 -26.92 14.76 20.14
C ASP A 289 -25.43 14.82 19.79
N TRP A 290 -24.70 13.71 19.87
CA TRP A 290 -23.27 13.69 19.53
C TRP A 290 -22.98 13.95 18.04
N ILE A 291 -23.80 13.43 17.11
CA ILE A 291 -23.62 13.61 15.66
C ILE A 291 -23.82 15.08 15.25
N LEU A 292 -24.86 15.73 15.75
CA LEU A 292 -25.26 17.04 15.25
C LEU A 292 -24.26 18.15 15.64
N PRO A 293 -23.94 19.07 14.71
CA PRO A 293 -23.13 20.24 15.03
C PRO A 293 -23.91 21.22 15.93
N ASP A 294 -23.20 22.06 16.66
CA ASP A 294 -23.83 23.07 17.52
C ASP A 294 -24.48 24.19 16.71
N LYS A 295 -23.88 24.54 15.57
CA LYS A 295 -24.34 25.63 14.71
C LYS A 295 -24.08 25.38 13.23
N ILE A 296 -25.11 25.58 12.41
CA ILE A 296 -25.01 25.60 10.95
C ILE A 296 -25.37 26.99 10.44
N THR A 297 -24.52 27.56 9.58
CA THR A 297 -24.77 28.84 8.93
C THR A 297 -24.67 28.72 7.41
N VAL A 298 -25.74 29.08 6.70
CA VAL A 298 -25.82 29.06 5.23
C VAL A 298 -25.64 30.48 4.71
N ASN A 299 -24.57 30.70 3.95
CA ASN A 299 -24.28 31.95 3.27
C ASN A 299 -24.63 31.84 1.77
N SER A 300 -24.42 32.92 1.00
CA SER A 300 -24.72 32.96 -0.43
C SER A 300 -23.82 32.06 -1.28
N ARG A 301 -22.63 31.71 -0.78
CA ARG A 301 -21.61 30.92 -1.49
C ARG A 301 -21.03 29.75 -0.69
N THR A 302 -21.25 29.71 0.62
CA THR A 302 -20.64 28.74 1.52
C THR A 302 -21.63 28.26 2.56
N VAL A 303 -21.36 27.09 3.13
CA VAL A 303 -22.03 26.58 4.33
C VAL A 303 -20.99 26.40 5.41
N SER A 304 -21.30 26.78 6.65
CA SER A 304 -20.42 26.62 7.79
C SER A 304 -21.02 25.70 8.86
N TYR A 305 -20.20 24.77 9.35
CA TYR A 305 -20.49 23.86 10.47
C TYR A 305 -19.53 24.20 11.61
N ASP A 306 -20.03 24.71 12.74
CA ASP A 306 -19.20 25.05 13.91
C ASP A 306 -17.95 25.90 13.58
N GLY A 307 -18.08 26.79 12.58
CA GLY A 307 -17.02 27.66 12.09
C GLY A 307 -16.13 27.06 10.98
N MET A 308 -16.23 25.77 10.69
CA MET A 308 -15.61 25.16 9.51
C MET A 308 -16.35 25.62 8.25
N ILE A 309 -15.63 26.06 7.21
CA ILE A 309 -16.23 26.60 5.98
C ILE A 309 -16.15 25.56 4.87
N THR A 310 -17.27 25.39 4.18
CA THR A 310 -17.37 24.47 3.04
C THR A 310 -17.85 25.18 1.78
N HIS A 311 -17.30 24.77 0.65
CA HIS A 311 -17.75 25.16 -0.69
C HIS A 311 -18.45 23.98 -1.34
N ASN A 312 -19.71 24.17 -1.75
CA ASN A 312 -20.47 23.13 -2.43
C ASN A 312 -20.40 23.33 -3.94
N ILE A 313 -20.01 22.28 -4.66
CA ILE A 313 -19.86 22.26 -6.11
C ILE A 313 -20.71 21.11 -6.65
N ARG A 314 -21.44 21.36 -7.73
CA ARG A 314 -22.18 20.32 -8.46
C ARG A 314 -21.60 20.13 -9.85
N VAL A 315 -21.41 18.88 -10.26
CA VAL A 315 -21.04 18.53 -11.65
C VAL A 315 -22.28 18.68 -12.54
N THR A 316 -22.15 19.47 -13.60
CA THR A 316 -23.25 19.80 -14.53
C THR A 316 -23.10 19.13 -15.89
N ASP A 317 -21.88 18.83 -16.30
CA ASP A 317 -21.61 18.11 -17.55
C ASP A 317 -20.42 17.17 -17.40
N TYR A 318 -20.44 16.13 -18.23
CA TYR A 318 -19.57 14.96 -18.14
C TYR A 318 -18.83 14.75 -19.47
N PRO A 319 -17.61 14.20 -19.46
CA PRO A 319 -16.95 13.76 -20.68
C PRO A 319 -17.77 12.67 -21.37
N VAL A 320 -17.84 12.72 -22.71
CA VAL A 320 -18.67 11.79 -23.51
C VAL A 320 -18.13 10.36 -23.46
N ALA A 321 -16.81 10.21 -23.53
CA ALA A 321 -16.14 8.92 -23.43
C ALA A 321 -15.34 8.85 -22.14
N VAL A 322 -15.51 7.77 -21.38
CA VAL A 322 -14.82 7.52 -20.12
C VAL A 322 -14.12 6.16 -20.13
N GLY A 323 -12.97 6.11 -19.46
CA GLY A 323 -12.24 4.86 -19.19
C GLY A 323 -12.72 4.15 -17.93
N ASN A 324 -12.03 3.09 -17.56
CA ASN A 324 -12.21 2.44 -16.26
C ASN A 324 -11.72 3.34 -15.13
N ALA A 325 -12.39 3.29 -13.98
CA ALA A 325 -12.09 4.08 -12.78
C ALA A 325 -12.04 5.60 -13.02
N TRP A 326 -12.89 6.14 -13.91
CA TRP A 326 -12.88 7.56 -14.26
C TRP A 326 -13.20 8.49 -13.07
N GLY A 327 -13.89 7.99 -12.04
CA GLY A 327 -14.23 8.73 -10.83
C GLY A 327 -13.10 8.79 -9.80
N ALA A 328 -12.05 7.97 -9.94
CA ALA A 328 -11.00 7.82 -8.93
C ALA A 328 -10.32 9.15 -8.57
N ALA A 329 -9.95 9.97 -9.57
CA ALA A 329 -9.25 11.24 -9.30
C ALA A 329 -10.12 12.26 -8.54
N MET A 330 -11.44 12.26 -8.79
CA MET A 330 -12.39 13.16 -8.13
C MET A 330 -12.72 12.68 -6.72
N PHE A 331 -12.97 11.39 -6.53
CA PHE A 331 -13.31 10.81 -5.22
C PHE A 331 -12.10 10.76 -4.29
N ASN A 332 -10.89 10.48 -4.78
CA ASN A 332 -9.69 10.38 -3.95
C ASN A 332 -9.00 11.74 -3.69
N ARG A 333 -9.65 12.85 -4.04
CA ARG A 333 -9.13 14.18 -3.74
C ARG A 333 -9.17 14.44 -2.22
N PRO A 334 -8.06 14.81 -1.57
CA PRO A 334 -8.06 15.20 -0.16
C PRO A 334 -8.95 16.41 0.13
N ASP A 335 -9.37 16.57 1.38
CA ASP A 335 -10.15 17.70 1.88
C ASP A 335 -11.50 17.88 1.20
N THR A 336 -12.09 16.78 0.73
CA THR A 336 -13.39 16.81 0.06
C THR A 336 -14.30 15.67 0.51
N ARG A 337 -15.59 15.96 0.59
CA ARG A 337 -16.63 14.93 0.56
C ARG A 337 -17.23 14.90 -0.84
N VAL A 338 -17.36 13.70 -1.40
CA VAL A 338 -18.00 13.50 -2.70
C VAL A 338 -19.21 12.60 -2.53
N VAL A 339 -20.36 13.04 -3.05
CA VAL A 339 -21.61 12.27 -3.03
C VAL A 339 -22.16 12.21 -4.45
N LEU A 340 -22.15 11.00 -5.03
CA LEU A 340 -22.82 10.70 -6.29
C LEU A 340 -24.14 10.02 -5.98
N LYS A 341 -25.26 10.72 -6.21
CA LYS A 341 -26.60 10.17 -6.07
C LYS A 341 -27.05 9.56 -7.39
N MET A 342 -27.68 8.40 -7.31
CA MET A 342 -28.21 7.67 -8.46
C MET A 342 -29.62 7.17 -8.16
N LYS A 343 -30.52 7.40 -9.12
CA LYS A 343 -31.90 6.92 -9.03
C LYS A 343 -32.33 6.22 -10.32
N PRO A 344 -32.86 4.99 -10.24
CA PRO A 344 -33.33 4.30 -11.44
C PRO A 344 -34.45 5.05 -12.15
N VAL A 345 -34.38 5.02 -13.48
CA VAL A 345 -35.44 5.48 -14.38
C VAL A 345 -36.12 4.26 -14.96
N ASP A 346 -37.45 4.21 -14.86
CA ASP A 346 -38.26 3.16 -15.48
C ASP A 346 -37.88 2.99 -16.96
N ARG A 347 -37.69 1.74 -17.39
CA ARG A 347 -37.15 1.40 -18.73
C ARG A 347 -37.99 2.03 -19.84
N TYR A 348 -39.32 1.95 -19.75
CA TYR A 348 -40.22 2.50 -20.76
C TYR A 348 -40.16 4.03 -20.80
N LYS A 349 -40.11 4.69 -19.64
CA LYS A 349 -39.92 6.15 -19.57
C LYS A 349 -38.55 6.57 -20.09
N GLY A 350 -37.50 5.84 -19.77
CA GLY A 350 -36.13 6.11 -20.22
C GLY A 350 -36.01 6.05 -21.74
N VAL A 351 -36.52 4.97 -22.37
CA VAL A 351 -36.58 4.82 -23.84
C VAL A 351 -37.32 6.00 -24.47
N ARG A 352 -38.55 6.28 -24.01
CA ARG A 352 -39.34 7.42 -24.54
C ARG A 352 -38.66 8.77 -24.34
N GLN A 353 -37.94 8.95 -23.24
CA GLN A 353 -37.21 10.18 -22.96
C GLN A 353 -36.05 10.37 -23.94
N ILE A 354 -35.31 9.30 -24.24
CA ILE A 354 -34.21 9.32 -25.20
C ILE A 354 -34.73 9.53 -26.62
N ASP A 355 -35.80 8.84 -27.03
CA ASP A 355 -36.43 9.01 -28.35
C ASP A 355 -36.84 10.47 -28.58
N ARG A 356 -37.52 11.08 -27.60
CA ARG A 356 -37.89 12.51 -27.67
C ARG A 356 -36.67 13.42 -27.78
N ALA A 357 -35.63 13.17 -27.00
CA ALA A 357 -34.40 13.96 -27.07
C ALA A 357 -33.73 13.85 -28.44
N ILE A 358 -33.72 12.66 -29.05
CA ILE A 358 -33.19 12.45 -30.42
C ILE A 358 -34.01 13.24 -31.44
N ASP A 359 -35.34 13.16 -31.37
CA ASP A 359 -36.23 13.87 -32.31
C ASP A 359 -36.06 15.40 -32.19
N GLU A 360 -35.98 15.93 -30.97
CA GLU A 360 -35.73 17.36 -30.73
C GLU A 360 -34.36 17.81 -31.27
N LEU A 361 -33.31 17.00 -31.08
CA LEU A 361 -31.97 17.32 -31.61
C LEU A 361 -31.92 17.28 -33.15
N ARG A 362 -32.67 16.38 -33.78
CA ARG A 362 -32.80 16.33 -35.25
C ARG A 362 -33.49 17.59 -35.78
N GLU A 363 -34.54 18.06 -35.10
CA GLU A 363 -35.23 19.30 -35.45
C GLU A 363 -34.32 20.53 -35.28
N GLN A 364 -33.56 20.60 -34.19
CA GLN A 364 -32.52 21.63 -33.98
C GLN A 364 -31.42 21.57 -35.05
N GLY A 365 -31.06 20.38 -35.51
CA GLY A 365 -30.13 20.16 -36.61
C GLY A 365 -30.65 20.78 -37.91
N ASN A 366 -31.89 20.46 -38.28
CA ASN A 366 -32.52 20.98 -39.51
C ASN A 366 -32.66 22.51 -39.54
N THR A 367 -32.75 23.15 -38.39
CA THR A 367 -32.88 24.61 -38.26
C THR A 367 -31.53 25.36 -38.19
N THR A 368 -30.41 24.65 -38.00
CA THR A 368 -29.10 25.27 -37.77
C THR A 368 -28.25 25.34 -39.05
N GLY A 369 -27.89 26.55 -39.49
CA GLY A 369 -27.01 26.77 -40.64
C GLY A 369 -25.49 26.66 -40.38
N LYS A 370 -25.07 26.31 -39.16
CA LYS A 370 -23.63 26.24 -38.77
C LYS A 370 -23.12 24.80 -38.75
N THR A 371 -22.13 24.49 -39.58
CA THR A 371 -21.51 23.16 -39.66
C THR A 371 -20.97 22.65 -38.33
N SER A 372 -20.31 23.50 -37.53
CA SER A 372 -19.77 23.09 -36.23
C SER A 372 -20.86 22.67 -35.24
N LYS A 373 -22.01 23.35 -35.26
CA LYS A 373 -23.14 23.00 -34.40
C LYS A 373 -23.88 21.76 -34.89
N LEU A 374 -24.00 21.58 -36.21
CA LEU A 374 -24.50 20.34 -36.80
C LEU A 374 -23.66 19.13 -36.38
N MET A 375 -22.33 19.24 -36.42
CA MET A 375 -21.43 18.17 -35.96
C MET A 375 -21.63 17.86 -34.47
N GLU A 376 -21.80 18.89 -33.63
CA GLU A 376 -22.07 18.72 -32.19
C GLU A 376 -23.41 18.00 -31.91
N LEU A 377 -24.46 18.36 -32.66
CA LEU A 377 -25.79 17.78 -32.54
C LEU A 377 -25.81 16.34 -33.05
N ASN A 378 -25.18 16.05 -34.19
CA ASN A 378 -25.08 14.69 -34.72
C ASN A 378 -24.32 13.78 -33.75
N SER A 379 -23.18 14.24 -33.22
CA SER A 379 -22.45 13.50 -32.19
C SER A 379 -23.32 13.22 -30.95
N HIS A 380 -24.18 14.17 -30.56
CA HIS A 380 -25.11 13.97 -29.46
C HIS A 380 -26.17 12.90 -29.80
N ILE A 381 -26.77 12.96 -30.99
CA ILE A 381 -27.73 11.96 -31.48
C ILE A 381 -27.11 10.56 -31.48
N ASP A 382 -25.88 10.42 -32.00
CA ASP A 382 -25.17 9.14 -32.05
C ASP A 382 -24.97 8.56 -30.65
N THR A 383 -24.54 9.37 -29.68
CA THR A 383 -24.36 8.91 -28.29
C THR A 383 -25.66 8.48 -27.62
N LEU A 384 -26.78 9.16 -27.92
CA LEU A 384 -28.10 8.80 -27.40
C LEU A 384 -28.63 7.52 -28.05
N ALA A 385 -28.41 7.34 -29.34
CA ALA A 385 -28.79 6.13 -30.07
C ALA A 385 -28.04 4.90 -29.54
N GLU A 386 -26.76 5.04 -29.20
CA GLU A 386 -25.98 3.96 -28.58
C GLU A 386 -26.53 3.57 -27.21
N VAL A 387 -26.85 4.56 -26.36
CA VAL A 387 -27.49 4.28 -25.06
C VAL A 387 -28.86 3.63 -25.23
N LEU A 388 -29.63 4.03 -26.24
CA LEU A 388 -30.91 3.40 -26.56
C LEU A 388 -30.74 1.91 -26.89
N LEU A 389 -29.73 1.57 -27.70
CA LEU A 389 -29.40 0.17 -28.04
C LEU A 389 -29.00 -0.63 -26.80
N LEU A 390 -28.20 -0.04 -25.90
CA LEU A 390 -27.81 -0.67 -24.63
C LEU A 390 -29.02 -0.95 -23.73
N LEU A 391 -29.96 0.00 -23.62
CA LEU A 391 -31.19 -0.16 -22.84
C LEU A 391 -32.20 -1.13 -23.46
N GLN A 392 -32.16 -1.33 -24.78
CA GLN A 392 -32.92 -2.37 -25.46
C GLN A 392 -32.34 -3.77 -25.19
N GLY A 393 -31.04 -3.87 -24.90
CA GLY A 393 -30.45 -5.06 -24.30
C GLY A 393 -30.96 -5.31 -22.88
N ASP A 394 -30.98 -6.57 -22.43
CA ASP A 394 -31.55 -6.95 -21.12
C ASP A 394 -30.60 -6.73 -19.92
N ASN A 395 -29.43 -6.11 -20.13
CA ASN A 395 -28.36 -6.07 -19.12
C ASN A 395 -27.96 -4.67 -18.61
N GLU A 396 -28.69 -3.61 -18.99
CA GLU A 396 -28.39 -2.22 -18.56
C GLU A 396 -29.65 -1.49 -18.09
N ALA A 397 -29.49 -0.67 -17.04
CA ALA A 397 -30.53 0.22 -16.55
C ALA A 397 -30.09 1.69 -16.66
N LEU A 398 -31.04 2.59 -16.91
CA LEU A 398 -30.80 4.04 -16.94
C LEU A 398 -30.99 4.62 -15.54
N MET A 399 -30.04 5.42 -15.06
CA MET A 399 -30.10 6.10 -13.77
C MET A 399 -29.98 7.61 -13.96
N ASP A 400 -30.77 8.39 -13.24
CA ASP A 400 -30.56 9.83 -13.07
C ASP A 400 -29.43 10.04 -12.05
N VAL A 401 -28.33 10.67 -12.48
CA VAL A 401 -27.10 10.84 -11.70
C VAL A 401 -26.79 12.31 -11.43
N ASN A 402 -26.47 12.62 -10.17
CA ASN A 402 -25.95 13.92 -9.73
C ASN A 402 -24.72 13.73 -8.84
N ILE A 403 -23.68 14.55 -9.05
CA ILE A 403 -22.45 14.52 -8.25
C ILE A 403 -22.27 15.85 -7.53
N TYR A 404 -22.10 15.75 -6.21
CA TYR A 404 -21.85 16.85 -5.30
C TYR A 404 -20.46 16.71 -4.69
N ILE A 405 -19.69 17.79 -4.72
CA ILE A 405 -18.38 17.89 -4.08
C ILE A 405 -18.47 18.99 -3.03
N THR A 406 -18.35 18.63 -1.76
CA THR A 406 -18.22 19.56 -0.64
C THR A 406 -16.74 19.67 -0.29
N ALA A 407 -16.13 20.83 -0.55
CA ALA A 407 -14.72 21.08 -0.25
C ALA A 407 -14.56 21.81 1.08
N TYR A 408 -13.68 21.30 1.93
CA TYR A 408 -13.39 21.81 3.26
C TYR A 408 -12.26 22.85 3.19
N ASP A 409 -12.54 24.11 3.53
CA ASP A 409 -11.59 25.23 3.38
C ASP A 409 -10.96 25.63 4.74
N TYR A 410 -9.94 24.86 5.15
CA TYR A 410 -9.21 25.09 6.41
C TYR A 410 -8.44 26.41 6.41
N GLU A 411 -7.84 26.79 5.28
CA GLU A 411 -7.11 28.05 5.18
C GLU A 411 -8.03 29.25 5.37
N MET A 412 -9.22 29.25 4.76
CA MET A 412 -10.20 30.32 4.94
C MET A 412 -10.70 30.38 6.39
N MET A 413 -10.86 29.23 7.04
CA MET A 413 -11.21 29.14 8.46
C MET A 413 -10.12 29.78 9.35
N GLU A 414 -8.84 29.42 9.16
CA GLU A 414 -7.74 30.01 9.93
C GLU A 414 -7.63 31.52 9.72
N ARG A 415 -7.77 32.00 8.48
CA ARG A 415 -7.74 33.44 8.14
C ARG A 415 -8.85 34.22 8.86
N LEU A 416 -10.04 33.64 8.98
CA LEU A 416 -11.16 34.27 9.68
C LEU A 416 -11.00 34.25 11.20
N ARG A 417 -10.29 33.25 11.75
CA ARG A 417 -9.95 33.21 13.18
C ARG A 417 -8.80 34.16 13.54
N HIS A 418 -7.87 34.41 12.62
CA HIS A 418 -6.69 35.26 12.83
C HIS A 418 -6.56 36.35 11.75
N PRO A 419 -7.46 37.36 11.73
CA PRO A 419 -7.49 38.40 10.69
C PRO A 419 -6.25 39.32 10.68
N GLU A 420 -5.44 39.31 11.74
CA GLU A 420 -4.21 40.11 11.86
C GLU A 420 -3.04 39.54 11.03
N VAL A 421 -3.06 38.25 10.73
CA VAL A 421 -2.02 37.58 9.93
C VAL A 421 -2.37 37.71 8.44
N LYS A 422 -1.99 38.83 7.82
CA LYS A 422 -2.03 38.97 6.35
C LYS A 422 -0.98 38.06 5.71
N LYS A 423 -1.30 36.78 5.48
CA LYS A 423 -0.53 35.96 4.52
C LYS A 423 -0.68 36.59 3.13
N LYS A 424 0.44 36.86 2.45
CA LYS A 424 0.46 37.21 1.02
C LYS A 424 -0.17 36.06 0.23
N ASP A 425 -1.34 36.28 -0.33
CA ASP A 425 -2.08 35.29 -1.11
C ASP A 425 -1.58 35.35 -2.57
N GLU A 426 -0.59 34.53 -2.93
CA GLU A 426 -0.13 34.36 -4.33
C GLU A 426 -0.79 33.14 -5.01
N GLY A 427 -1.71 32.45 -4.32
CA GLY A 427 -2.33 31.19 -4.77
C GLY A 427 -3.72 31.33 -5.42
N ILE A 428 -4.08 30.35 -6.24
CA ILE A 428 -5.45 30.15 -6.73
C ILE A 428 -6.28 29.54 -5.58
N GLY A 429 -7.34 30.22 -5.13
CA GLY A 429 -8.20 29.71 -4.03
C GLY A 429 -8.75 28.29 -4.29
N LEU A 430 -8.92 27.50 -3.22
CA LEU A 430 -9.24 26.05 -3.24
C LEU A 430 -10.37 25.69 -4.20
N LYS A 431 -11.49 26.43 -4.14
CA LYS A 431 -12.63 26.24 -5.04
C LYS A 431 -12.27 26.37 -6.53
N ARG A 432 -11.45 27.36 -6.89
CA ARG A 432 -11.01 27.57 -8.29
C ARG A 432 -10.03 26.49 -8.72
N LYS A 433 -9.19 25.98 -7.81
CA LYS A 433 -8.31 24.83 -8.05
C LYS A 433 -9.13 23.58 -8.39
N ILE A 434 -10.15 23.25 -7.57
CA ILE A 434 -11.04 22.10 -7.81
C ILE A 434 -11.76 22.21 -9.16
N ARG A 435 -12.36 23.38 -9.45
CA ARG A 435 -13.06 23.58 -10.73
C ARG A 435 -12.12 23.45 -11.94
N ARG A 436 -10.86 23.87 -11.81
CA ARG A 436 -9.86 23.71 -12.87
C ARG A 436 -9.51 22.25 -13.10
N GLU A 437 -9.24 21.49 -12.05
CA GLU A 437 -8.93 20.05 -12.14
C GLU A 437 -10.10 19.26 -12.77
N LEU A 438 -11.34 19.56 -12.37
CA LEU A 438 -12.52 18.97 -13.00
C LEU A 438 -12.60 19.33 -14.49
N SER A 439 -12.30 20.57 -14.85
CA SER A 439 -12.30 21.01 -16.25
C SER A 439 -11.20 20.37 -17.08
N GLU A 440 -10.02 20.13 -16.50
CA GLU A 440 -8.90 19.41 -17.16
C GLU A 440 -9.30 17.96 -17.48
N GLN A 441 -10.16 17.36 -16.66
CA GLN A 441 -10.74 16.02 -16.88
C GLN A 441 -12.00 16.04 -17.78
N GLY A 442 -12.40 17.19 -18.31
CA GLY A 442 -13.54 17.33 -19.21
C GLY A 442 -14.90 17.48 -18.53
N PHE A 443 -14.95 17.65 -17.20
CA PHE A 443 -16.18 17.95 -16.47
C PHE A 443 -16.50 19.46 -16.48
N ARG A 444 -17.79 19.79 -16.43
CA ARG A 444 -18.24 21.15 -16.08
C ARG A 444 -18.89 21.15 -14.71
N SER A 445 -18.75 22.27 -14.00
CA SER A 445 -19.25 22.40 -12.64
C SER A 445 -19.83 23.78 -12.37
N THR A 446 -20.80 23.84 -11.45
CA THR A 446 -21.40 25.07 -10.90
C THR A 446 -21.15 25.17 -9.40
N ASP A 447 -21.09 26.39 -8.88
CA ASP A 447 -20.92 26.66 -7.45
C ASP A 447 -22.23 26.95 -6.70
N LEU A 448 -23.37 26.76 -7.37
CA LEU A 448 -24.71 26.88 -6.78
C LEU A 448 -24.89 28.22 -6.03
N TYR A 449 -24.49 29.31 -6.67
CA TYR A 449 -24.60 30.65 -6.10
C TYR A 449 -26.05 30.95 -5.65
N LEU A 450 -26.24 31.38 -4.40
CA LEU A 450 -27.54 31.61 -3.75
C LEU A 450 -28.43 30.37 -3.55
N GLN A 451 -27.97 29.18 -3.94
CA GLN A 451 -28.68 27.90 -3.80
C GLN A 451 -27.99 26.97 -2.78
N GLN A 452 -27.28 27.54 -1.79
CA GLN A 452 -26.49 26.77 -0.84
C GLN A 452 -27.35 25.90 0.10
N PHE A 453 -28.62 26.24 0.31
CA PHE A 453 -29.55 25.41 1.08
C PHE A 453 -29.89 24.11 0.33
N GLU A 454 -30.20 24.24 -0.96
CA GLU A 454 -30.41 23.10 -1.86
C GLU A 454 -29.13 22.27 -2.00
N ALA A 455 -27.99 22.93 -2.15
CA ALA A 455 -26.68 22.29 -2.18
C ALA A 455 -26.40 21.49 -0.91
N TYR A 456 -26.68 22.07 0.25
CA TYR A 456 -26.58 21.41 1.55
C TYR A 456 -27.48 20.17 1.60
N ALA A 457 -28.78 20.30 1.31
CA ALA A 457 -29.73 19.19 1.39
C ALA A 457 -29.38 18.06 0.40
N SER A 458 -28.97 18.40 -0.82
CA SER A 458 -28.60 17.41 -1.85
C SER A 458 -27.24 16.75 -1.61
N SER A 459 -26.27 17.45 -1.00
CA SER A 459 -24.94 16.87 -0.71
C SER A 459 -24.90 16.00 0.54
N HIS A 460 -25.94 15.99 1.37
CA HIS A 460 -26.03 15.13 2.55
C HIS A 460 -26.47 13.70 2.22
N ILE A 461 -26.20 12.80 3.17
CA ILE A 461 -26.60 11.39 3.11
C ILE A 461 -28.12 11.28 3.27
N SER A 462 -28.82 11.20 2.15
CA SER A 462 -30.27 11.03 2.07
C SER A 462 -30.72 10.67 0.66
N ALA A 463 -31.92 10.12 0.50
CA ALA A 463 -32.53 9.90 -0.80
C ALA A 463 -33.03 11.21 -1.47
N PHE A 464 -33.10 12.31 -0.72
CA PHE A 464 -33.58 13.59 -1.23
C PHE A 464 -32.55 14.26 -2.13
N ASP A 465 -33.02 14.78 -3.26
CA ASP A 465 -32.20 15.60 -4.16
C ASP A 465 -33.03 16.73 -4.77
N ALA A 466 -32.69 17.97 -4.41
CA ALA A 466 -33.32 19.19 -4.93
C ALA A 466 -33.12 19.37 -6.44
N PHE A 467 -32.05 18.80 -7.01
CA PHE A 467 -31.68 18.93 -8.43
C PHE A 467 -31.97 17.66 -9.23
N ARG A 468 -32.84 16.79 -8.74
CA ARG A 468 -33.21 15.53 -9.42
C ARG A 468 -33.70 15.75 -10.86
N SER A 469 -34.41 16.86 -11.13
CA SER A 469 -34.89 17.19 -12.48
C SER A 469 -33.75 17.49 -13.47
N GLU A 470 -32.58 17.89 -12.96
CA GLU A 470 -31.39 18.26 -13.73
C GLU A 470 -30.34 17.13 -13.78
N GLY A 471 -30.64 15.97 -13.20
CA GLY A 471 -29.75 14.80 -13.21
C GLY A 471 -29.43 14.31 -14.61
N ARG A 472 -28.23 13.76 -14.79
CA ARG A 472 -27.77 13.16 -16.05
C ARG A 472 -28.24 11.72 -16.13
N GLY A 473 -28.94 11.35 -17.21
CA GLY A 473 -29.27 9.95 -17.47
C GLY A 473 -28.02 9.18 -17.91
N ILE A 474 -27.52 8.26 -17.09
CA ILE A 474 -26.33 7.44 -17.37
C ILE A 474 -26.70 5.97 -17.20
N HIS A 475 -26.22 5.10 -18.08
CA HIS A 475 -26.44 3.66 -17.95
C HIS A 475 -25.55 3.05 -16.85
N THR A 476 -26.00 1.95 -16.25
CA THR A 476 -25.35 1.30 -15.11
C THR A 476 -23.87 0.97 -15.33
N GLY A 477 -23.47 0.47 -16.51
CA GLY A 477 -22.07 0.17 -16.83
C GLY A 477 -21.14 1.39 -16.76
N SER A 478 -21.55 2.55 -17.28
CA SER A 478 -20.76 3.79 -17.19
C SER A 478 -20.68 4.35 -15.78
N ILE A 479 -21.74 4.19 -14.97
CA ILE A 479 -21.73 4.57 -13.56
C ILE A 479 -20.81 3.63 -12.77
N ALA A 480 -20.88 2.32 -13.03
CA ALA A 480 -20.02 1.35 -12.42
C ALA A 480 -18.54 1.64 -12.73
N ALA A 481 -18.24 2.07 -13.97
CA ALA A 481 -16.90 2.47 -14.38
C ALA A 481 -16.36 3.72 -13.68
N ALA A 482 -17.18 4.46 -12.92
CA ALA A 482 -16.67 5.50 -12.04
C ALA A 482 -15.68 4.91 -11.03
N PHE A 483 -15.96 3.69 -10.56
CA PHE A 483 -15.16 2.83 -9.69
C PHE A 483 -14.12 3.61 -8.85
N PRO A 484 -14.56 4.35 -7.81
CA PRO A 484 -13.70 5.30 -7.11
C PRO A 484 -12.68 4.64 -6.16
N TYR A 485 -12.81 3.33 -5.92
CA TYR A 485 -12.10 2.55 -4.91
C TYR A 485 -10.60 2.30 -5.24
N VAL A 486 -9.94 3.22 -5.95
CA VAL A 486 -8.56 3.07 -6.45
C VAL A 486 -7.60 3.94 -5.65
N TYR A 487 -7.36 3.54 -4.40
CA TYR A 487 -6.48 4.27 -3.48
C TYR A 487 -5.90 3.33 -2.41
N LYS A 488 -5.10 2.33 -2.84
CA LYS A 488 -4.52 1.36 -1.91
C LYS A 488 -3.21 1.88 -1.34
N ILE A 489 -3.09 1.88 -0.01
CA ILE A 489 -1.84 2.17 0.69
C ILE A 489 -1.37 0.89 1.39
N MET A 490 -0.06 0.65 1.36
CA MET A 490 0.58 -0.42 2.12
C MET A 490 0.53 -0.10 3.61
N MET A 491 -0.43 -0.71 4.33
CA MET A 491 -0.56 -0.57 5.78
C MET A 491 -0.86 -1.91 6.43
N ASP A 492 0.19 -2.69 6.70
CA ASP A 492 0.06 -3.92 7.46
C ASP A 492 -0.02 -3.61 8.97
N PRO A 493 -1.04 -4.09 9.72
CA PRO A 493 -1.23 -3.74 11.14
C PRO A 493 -0.05 -4.04 12.08
N ASN A 494 0.76 -5.05 11.75
CA ASN A 494 1.94 -5.45 12.53
C ASN A 494 3.25 -4.98 11.88
N GLY A 495 3.17 -4.14 10.84
CA GLY A 495 4.29 -3.77 10.00
C GLY A 495 5.21 -2.71 10.62
N ILE A 496 6.40 -2.60 10.05
CA ILE A 496 7.36 -1.54 10.34
C ILE A 496 7.04 -0.33 9.46
N CYS A 497 7.06 0.88 10.02
CA CYS A 497 6.95 2.12 9.25
C CYS A 497 8.22 2.34 8.41
N LEU A 498 8.16 2.18 7.09
CA LEU A 498 9.32 2.32 6.20
C LEU A 498 9.52 3.75 5.69
N GLY A 499 8.46 4.54 5.70
CA GLY A 499 8.48 5.87 5.11
C GLY A 499 7.09 6.33 4.73
N VAL A 500 6.98 7.11 3.66
CA VAL A 500 5.70 7.65 3.19
C VAL A 500 5.48 7.41 1.71
N HIS A 501 4.22 7.27 1.31
CA HIS A 501 3.77 7.28 -0.06
C HIS A 501 2.71 8.36 -0.22
N ALA A 502 2.95 9.34 -1.10
CA ALA A 502 2.03 10.46 -1.34
C ALA A 502 1.56 11.19 -0.07
N GLY A 503 2.44 11.30 0.94
CA GLY A 503 2.15 11.93 2.24
C GLY A 503 1.59 10.99 3.31
N SER A 504 1.22 9.75 2.97
CA SER A 504 0.70 8.76 3.92
C SER A 504 1.80 7.79 4.40
N PRO A 505 1.90 7.48 5.70
CA PRO A 505 2.82 6.48 6.23
C PRO A 505 2.60 5.09 5.61
N VAL A 506 3.70 4.38 5.38
CA VAL A 506 3.68 3.02 4.82
C VAL A 506 4.20 2.03 5.85
N PHE A 507 3.36 1.04 6.19
CA PHE A 507 3.68 -0.04 7.12
C PHE A 507 3.75 -1.37 6.38
N VAL A 508 4.87 -2.08 6.53
CA VAL A 508 5.09 -3.39 5.91
C VAL A 508 5.49 -4.42 6.95
N ASP A 509 4.74 -5.51 7.03
CA ASP A 509 5.07 -6.70 7.80
C ASP A 509 5.73 -7.73 6.88
N PHE A 510 7.05 -7.84 6.97
CA PHE A 510 7.84 -8.77 6.17
C PHE A 510 7.57 -10.25 6.50
N PHE A 511 6.94 -10.55 7.64
CA PHE A 511 6.63 -11.90 8.09
C PHE A 511 5.15 -12.26 7.94
N LEU A 512 4.33 -11.36 7.39
CA LEU A 512 2.95 -11.66 7.03
C LEU A 512 2.87 -12.86 6.06
N ARG A 513 1.91 -13.75 6.31
CA ARG A 513 1.63 -14.93 5.47
C ARG A 513 0.16 -14.92 5.04
N ASN A 514 -0.09 -14.86 3.75
CA ASN A 514 -1.42 -14.94 3.17
C ASN A 514 -1.38 -15.55 1.76
N ARG A 515 -2.49 -15.52 1.02
CA ARG A 515 -2.57 -16.08 -0.34
C ARG A 515 -1.58 -15.46 -1.33
N GLU A 516 -1.22 -14.19 -1.12
CA GLU A 516 -0.32 -13.44 -2.02
C GLU A 516 1.14 -13.38 -1.53
N ARG A 517 1.35 -13.48 -0.21
CA ARG A 517 2.64 -13.36 0.46
C ARG A 517 3.02 -14.70 1.10
N VAL A 518 3.84 -15.47 0.38
CA VAL A 518 4.14 -16.88 0.72
C VAL A 518 5.47 -17.05 1.44
N ASN A 519 6.38 -16.07 1.38
CA ASN A 519 7.67 -16.10 2.05
C ASN A 519 8.11 -14.69 2.50
N SER A 520 9.25 -14.59 3.18
CA SER A 520 9.80 -13.31 3.69
C SER A 520 11.01 -12.79 2.92
N ASN A 521 11.50 -13.52 1.92
CA ASN A 521 12.74 -13.17 1.24
C ASN A 521 12.63 -11.83 0.54
N MET A 522 13.73 -11.08 0.51
CA MET A 522 13.80 -9.73 -0.02
C MET A 522 14.99 -9.57 -0.96
N VAL A 523 14.76 -8.82 -2.03
CA VAL A 523 15.83 -8.33 -2.91
C VAL A 523 15.84 -6.80 -2.90
N VAL A 524 17.03 -6.20 -2.79
CA VAL A 524 17.26 -4.76 -2.81
C VAL A 524 18.19 -4.44 -3.98
N ILE A 525 17.69 -3.67 -4.94
CA ILE A 525 18.36 -3.38 -6.21
C ILE A 525 18.48 -1.88 -6.41
N GLY A 526 19.60 -1.40 -6.95
CA GLY A 526 19.75 0.02 -7.29
C GLY A 526 21.19 0.46 -7.49
N LYS A 527 21.40 1.56 -8.22
CA LYS A 527 22.76 2.09 -8.47
C LYS A 527 23.46 2.58 -7.19
N SER A 528 24.78 2.74 -7.23
CA SER A 528 25.54 3.34 -6.12
C SER A 528 24.99 4.73 -5.74
N GLY A 529 24.92 5.02 -4.44
CA GLY A 529 24.43 6.31 -3.92
C GLY A 529 22.91 6.52 -3.99
N SER A 530 22.12 5.55 -4.47
CA SER A 530 20.66 5.67 -4.59
C SER A 530 19.90 5.66 -3.26
N GLY A 531 20.52 5.17 -2.19
CA GLY A 531 19.92 5.05 -0.85
C GLY A 531 19.73 3.62 -0.35
N LYS A 532 20.21 2.59 -1.08
CA LYS A 532 20.13 1.17 -0.68
C LYS A 532 20.60 0.91 0.75
N SER A 533 21.88 1.15 1.06
CA SER A 533 22.45 0.86 2.37
C SER A 533 21.73 1.61 3.49
N TYR A 534 21.23 2.81 3.22
CA TYR A 534 20.44 3.60 4.18
C TYR A 534 19.10 2.92 4.51
N ALA A 535 18.37 2.47 3.49
CA ALA A 535 17.11 1.75 3.69
C ALA A 535 17.33 0.36 4.29
N THR A 536 18.38 -0.36 3.87
CA THR A 536 18.73 -1.65 4.45
C THR A 536 19.04 -1.50 5.93
N LYS A 537 19.89 -0.55 6.34
CA LYS A 537 20.21 -0.31 7.76
C LYS A 537 18.94 0.02 8.57
N MET A 538 18.02 0.79 8.00
CA MET A 538 16.71 1.04 8.62
C MET A 538 15.91 -0.26 8.82
N ILE A 539 15.76 -1.07 7.77
CA ILE A 539 15.01 -2.33 7.82
C ILE A 539 15.64 -3.26 8.87
N LEU A 540 16.97 -3.43 8.86
CA LEU A 540 17.68 -4.29 9.80
C LEU A 540 17.59 -3.82 11.25
N THR A 541 17.65 -2.51 11.49
CA THR A 541 17.49 -1.95 12.83
C THR A 541 16.10 -2.25 13.39
N ASN A 542 15.07 -2.07 12.57
CA ASN A 542 13.70 -2.36 12.97
C ASN A 542 13.48 -3.87 13.16
N LEU A 543 14.04 -4.71 12.29
CA LEU A 543 13.95 -6.17 12.44
C LEU A 543 14.71 -6.68 13.68
N ALA A 544 15.84 -6.07 14.04
CA ALA A 544 16.57 -6.37 15.26
C ALA A 544 15.70 -6.11 16.51
N ALA A 545 14.90 -5.05 16.49
CA ALA A 545 13.94 -4.73 17.54
C ALA A 545 12.76 -5.73 17.62
N GLU A 546 12.53 -6.56 16.60
CA GLU A 546 11.46 -7.57 16.56
C GLU A 546 11.93 -8.99 16.89
N ASN A 547 12.77 -9.12 17.92
CA ASN A 547 13.30 -10.41 18.40
C ASN A 547 13.93 -11.28 17.29
N SER A 548 14.76 -10.66 16.45
CA SER A 548 15.45 -11.35 15.35
C SER A 548 16.93 -11.64 15.66
N LYS A 549 17.44 -12.77 15.13
CA LYS A 549 18.88 -13.03 14.93
C LYS A 549 19.27 -12.58 13.52
N ILE A 550 20.25 -11.69 13.38
CA ILE A 550 20.65 -11.13 12.10
C ILE A 550 22.10 -11.49 11.82
N PHE A 551 22.35 -12.07 10.64
CA PHE A 551 23.67 -12.32 10.09
C PHE A 551 23.86 -11.48 8.83
N ILE A 552 24.97 -10.76 8.74
CA ILE A 552 25.28 -9.91 7.58
C ILE A 552 26.62 -10.36 6.98
N LEU A 553 26.62 -10.68 5.69
CA LEU A 553 27.83 -10.89 4.90
C LEU A 553 28.18 -9.57 4.22
N ASP A 554 29.24 -8.93 4.70
CA ASP A 554 29.60 -7.56 4.35
C ASP A 554 31.00 -7.52 3.68
N PRO A 555 31.07 -7.42 2.35
CA PRO A 555 32.35 -7.29 1.65
C PRO A 555 32.96 -5.89 1.70
N GLU A 556 32.16 -4.84 1.99
CA GLU A 556 32.60 -3.44 1.96
C GLU A 556 32.81 -2.81 3.35
N ASN A 557 32.45 -3.54 4.43
CA ASN A 557 32.54 -3.10 5.82
C ASN A 557 31.63 -1.89 6.15
N GLU A 558 30.43 -1.85 5.56
CA GLU A 558 29.46 -0.76 5.76
C GLU A 558 28.63 -0.90 7.06
N TYR A 559 28.52 -2.08 7.67
CA TYR A 559 27.61 -2.31 8.82
C TYR A 559 28.28 -2.27 10.20
N THR A 560 29.60 -2.02 10.27
CA THR A 560 30.34 -1.97 11.53
C THR A 560 29.76 -1.00 12.56
N ALA A 561 29.40 0.21 12.15
CA ALA A 561 28.79 1.22 13.03
C ALA A 561 27.45 0.74 13.62
N LEU A 562 26.61 0.16 12.76
CA LEU A 562 25.31 -0.37 13.17
C LEU A 562 25.46 -1.57 14.12
N ALA A 563 26.41 -2.47 13.84
CA ALA A 563 26.68 -3.61 14.70
C ALA A 563 27.09 -3.17 16.10
N LYS A 564 28.00 -2.19 16.21
CA LYS A 564 28.41 -1.62 17.52
C LYS A 564 27.24 -0.99 18.26
N SER A 565 26.42 -0.22 17.54
CA SER A 565 25.27 0.47 18.11
C SER A 565 24.18 -0.47 18.63
N LEU A 566 24.06 -1.67 18.04
CA LEU A 566 23.13 -2.72 18.46
C LEU A 566 23.75 -3.75 19.42
N ASN A 567 24.94 -3.46 19.97
CA ASN A 567 25.75 -4.37 20.80
C ASN A 567 25.97 -5.75 20.14
N GLY A 568 26.09 -5.73 18.82
CA GLY A 568 26.39 -6.89 18.00
C GLY A 568 27.89 -7.17 17.90
N LYS A 569 28.19 -8.27 17.20
CA LYS A 569 29.56 -8.77 17.03
C LYS A 569 30.01 -8.61 15.59
N ILE A 570 31.24 -8.12 15.40
CA ILE A 570 31.90 -8.04 14.10
C ILE A 570 32.96 -9.13 14.06
N ILE A 571 32.97 -9.92 13.00
CA ILE A 571 33.89 -11.02 12.79
C ILE A 571 34.63 -10.75 11.49
N ASP A 572 35.92 -10.41 11.60
CA ASP A 572 36.79 -10.26 10.45
C ASP A 572 37.20 -11.65 9.94
N VAL A 573 36.60 -12.05 8.82
CA VAL A 573 36.77 -13.39 8.26
C VAL A 573 38.18 -13.59 7.66
N GLY A 574 38.89 -12.51 7.33
CA GLY A 574 40.28 -12.57 6.84
C GLY A 574 41.35 -12.35 7.91
N SER A 575 40.96 -11.99 9.14
CA SER A 575 41.88 -11.77 10.26
C SER A 575 41.66 -12.80 11.38
N ALA A 576 42.70 -13.58 11.67
CA ALA A 576 42.70 -14.63 12.69
C ALA A 576 42.60 -14.14 14.16
N THR A 577 42.40 -12.85 14.38
CA THR A 577 42.47 -12.23 15.71
C THR A 577 41.18 -12.40 16.51
N GLN A 578 40.01 -12.49 15.84
CA GLN A 578 38.71 -12.72 16.48
C GLN A 578 37.83 -13.60 15.59
N GLY A 579 37.31 -14.71 16.12
CA GLY A 579 36.35 -15.57 15.39
C GLY A 579 36.98 -16.58 14.43
N ARG A 580 38.09 -17.22 14.83
CA ARG A 580 38.67 -18.36 14.13
C ARG A 580 37.62 -19.46 13.93
N LEU A 581 37.50 -19.94 12.70
CA LEU A 581 36.67 -21.07 12.33
C LEU A 581 37.57 -22.30 12.13
N ASN A 582 37.24 -23.40 12.80
CA ASN A 582 37.94 -24.67 12.65
C ASN A 582 37.17 -25.57 11.65
N PRO A 583 37.73 -25.91 10.48
CA PRO A 583 37.08 -26.83 9.53
C PRO A 583 36.79 -28.22 10.10
N PHE A 584 37.55 -28.67 11.09
CA PHE A 584 37.37 -29.96 11.75
C PHE A 584 36.34 -29.94 12.88
N HIS A 585 35.76 -28.77 13.18
CA HIS A 585 34.62 -28.71 14.09
C HIS A 585 33.41 -29.33 13.38
N ILE A 586 32.85 -30.40 13.93
CA ILE A 586 31.71 -31.08 13.31
C ILE A 586 30.50 -30.15 13.30
N ILE A 587 30.04 -29.82 12.09
CA ILE A 587 28.85 -29.02 11.89
C ILE A 587 27.69 -29.98 11.59
N THR A 588 26.68 -30.03 12.47
CA THR A 588 25.45 -30.80 12.26
C THR A 588 24.80 -30.35 10.95
N GLY A 589 24.67 -31.28 10.02
CA GLY A 589 24.09 -31.05 8.69
C GLY A 589 22.62 -31.44 8.64
N LEU A 590 21.89 -30.90 7.67
CA LEU A 590 20.54 -31.38 7.34
C LEU A 590 20.65 -32.52 6.33
N THR A 591 19.88 -33.59 6.53
CA THR A 591 19.41 -34.45 5.43
C THR A 591 18.26 -33.77 4.68
N ASP A 592 18.22 -33.98 3.37
CA ASP A 592 17.17 -33.45 2.49
C ASP A 592 15.88 -34.30 2.50
N ASP A 593 15.87 -35.41 3.23
CA ASP A 593 14.73 -36.32 3.26
C ASP A 593 13.71 -35.94 4.34
N ASP A 594 12.59 -35.44 3.85
CA ASP A 594 11.32 -35.37 4.56
C ASP A 594 10.92 -36.77 5.05
N ASP A 595 10.83 -36.98 6.36
CA ASP A 595 9.72 -37.76 6.92
C ASP A 595 9.37 -37.19 8.29
N GLU A 596 8.12 -36.72 8.40
CA GLU A 596 7.46 -36.43 9.66
C GLU A 596 7.43 -37.72 10.49
N SER A 597 8.37 -37.90 11.41
CA SER A 597 8.21 -38.85 12.51
C SER A 597 7.40 -38.14 13.62
N PRO A 598 6.15 -38.55 13.89
CA PRO A 598 5.27 -37.85 14.83
C PRO A 598 5.57 -38.14 16.32
N ASP A 599 6.65 -38.87 16.62
CA ASP A 599 7.01 -39.24 17.98
C ASP A 599 8.50 -38.97 18.21
N GLY A 600 8.82 -38.24 19.28
CA GLY A 600 10.17 -37.89 19.70
C GLY A 600 11.01 -39.07 20.19
N MET A 601 11.27 -40.05 19.33
CA MET A 601 12.17 -41.18 19.55
C MET A 601 12.96 -41.44 18.26
N ASP A 602 14.16 -40.86 18.17
CA ASP A 602 15.43 -41.55 17.85
C ASP A 602 16.55 -40.52 17.63
N ASN A 603 17.17 -40.07 18.73
CA ASN A 603 18.36 -39.22 18.68
C ASN A 603 19.61 -39.93 18.11
N ASP A 604 19.61 -41.26 18.01
CA ASP A 604 20.77 -42.05 17.54
C ASP A 604 20.94 -42.05 16.02
N VAL A 605 19.87 -41.87 15.24
CA VAL A 605 19.90 -41.92 13.77
C VAL A 605 20.45 -40.60 13.19
N ASP A 606 20.14 -39.46 13.83
CA ASP A 606 20.53 -38.11 13.39
C ASP A 606 22.03 -37.81 13.61
N MET A 607 22.66 -38.48 14.59
CA MET A 607 24.07 -38.29 14.94
C MET A 607 25.03 -38.94 13.93
N LYS A 608 24.74 -40.17 13.47
CA LYS A 608 25.52 -40.85 12.41
C LYS A 608 25.48 -40.09 11.10
N VAL A 609 24.33 -39.53 10.78
CA VAL A 609 24.11 -38.71 9.58
C VAL A 609 24.98 -37.44 9.64
N SER A 610 25.02 -36.77 10.79
CA SER A 610 25.80 -35.54 10.97
C SER A 610 27.31 -35.72 10.79
N PHE A 611 27.90 -36.81 11.30
CA PHE A 611 29.33 -37.09 11.13
C PHE A 611 29.70 -37.39 9.66
N ASN A 612 28.89 -38.20 8.97
CA ASN A 612 29.12 -38.54 7.56
C ASN A 612 28.98 -37.31 6.64
N LEU A 613 27.98 -36.46 6.88
CA LEU A 613 27.81 -35.20 6.15
C LEU A 613 29.00 -34.26 6.37
N HIS A 614 29.59 -34.26 7.57
CA HIS A 614 30.79 -33.47 7.87
C HIS A 614 32.03 -33.99 7.14
N LEU A 615 32.21 -35.31 7.03
CA LEU A 615 33.29 -35.89 6.23
C LEU A 615 33.17 -35.54 4.74
N GLN A 616 31.96 -35.56 4.19
CA GLN A 616 31.70 -35.12 2.81
C GLN A 616 32.06 -33.63 2.62
N PHE A 617 31.68 -32.78 3.58
CA PHE A 617 32.07 -31.38 3.59
C PHE A 617 33.59 -31.19 3.65
N LEU A 618 34.31 -31.98 4.46
CA LEU A 618 35.76 -31.92 4.54
C LEU A 618 36.42 -32.31 3.21
N GLU A 619 35.87 -33.30 2.49
CA GLU A 619 36.34 -33.64 1.15
C GLU A 619 36.19 -32.45 0.18
N GLU A 620 35.02 -31.80 0.15
CA GLU A 620 34.79 -30.58 -0.65
C GLU A 620 35.75 -29.46 -0.26
N PHE A 621 35.96 -29.26 1.03
CA PHE A 621 36.90 -28.28 1.56
C PHE A 621 38.34 -28.59 1.15
N TYR A 622 38.77 -29.86 1.19
CA TYR A 622 40.08 -30.28 0.72
C TYR A 622 40.28 -30.05 -0.78
N ARG A 623 39.27 -30.37 -1.61
CA ARG A 623 39.30 -30.07 -3.04
C ARG A 623 39.46 -28.58 -3.32
N GLN A 624 38.87 -27.73 -2.47
CA GLN A 624 38.98 -26.29 -2.60
C GLN A 624 40.36 -25.76 -2.22
N ILE A 625 40.95 -26.23 -1.11
CA ILE A 625 42.27 -25.73 -0.64
C ILE A 625 43.45 -26.36 -1.39
N LEU A 626 43.25 -27.51 -2.03
CA LEU A 626 44.26 -28.28 -2.77
C LEU A 626 43.90 -28.41 -4.27
N PRO A 627 43.97 -27.32 -5.04
CA PRO A 627 43.63 -27.36 -6.47
C PRO A 627 44.60 -28.29 -7.22
N GLY A 628 44.04 -29.28 -7.92
CA GLY A 628 44.81 -30.25 -8.70
C GLY A 628 45.46 -31.37 -7.90
N ILE A 629 44.97 -31.66 -6.68
CA ILE A 629 45.37 -32.87 -5.95
C ILE A 629 45.02 -34.14 -6.73
N GLU A 630 45.95 -35.09 -6.78
CA GLU A 630 45.72 -36.41 -7.38
C GLU A 630 44.63 -37.17 -6.60
N PRO A 631 43.72 -37.89 -7.29
CA PRO A 631 42.63 -38.63 -6.64
C PRO A 631 43.11 -39.58 -5.55
N ASP A 632 44.21 -40.29 -5.81
CA ASP A 632 44.79 -41.22 -4.84
C ASP A 632 45.28 -40.49 -3.59
N ALA A 633 45.92 -39.33 -3.73
CA ALA A 633 46.40 -38.54 -2.59
C ALA A 633 45.25 -37.95 -1.76
N LEU A 634 44.15 -37.57 -2.40
CA LEU A 634 42.93 -37.12 -1.71
C LEU A 634 42.29 -38.26 -0.90
N GLU A 635 42.26 -39.47 -1.44
CA GLU A 635 41.73 -40.64 -0.73
C GLU A 635 42.59 -41.01 0.48
N TYR A 636 43.92 -40.91 0.37
CA TYR A 636 44.81 -41.02 1.54
C TYR A 636 44.49 -39.97 2.61
N LEU A 637 44.24 -38.72 2.20
CA LEU A 637 43.90 -37.63 3.12
C LEU A 637 42.57 -37.88 3.85
N ASN A 638 41.55 -38.36 3.15
CA ASN A 638 40.25 -38.72 3.73
C ASN A 638 40.41 -39.85 4.78
N ASN A 639 41.16 -40.90 4.45
CA ASN A 639 41.43 -42.02 5.37
C ASN A 639 42.24 -41.61 6.61
N ILE A 640 43.19 -40.68 6.47
CA ILE A 640 43.93 -40.10 7.61
C ILE A 640 43.00 -39.22 8.45
N THR A 641 42.08 -38.49 7.82
CA THR A 641 41.11 -37.65 8.52
C THR A 641 40.20 -38.47 9.44
N ILE A 642 39.71 -39.62 8.97
CA ILE A 642 38.90 -40.53 9.80
C ILE A 642 39.71 -41.01 11.02
N ARG A 643 40.93 -41.53 10.81
CA ARG A 643 41.82 -41.97 11.90
C ARG A 643 42.21 -40.84 12.88
N MET A 644 42.19 -39.59 12.42
CA MET A 644 42.46 -38.42 13.25
C MET A 644 41.29 -38.14 14.20
N TYR A 645 40.03 -38.24 13.74
CA TYR A 645 38.85 -38.17 14.61
C TYR A 645 38.78 -39.35 15.59
N GLU A 646 39.05 -40.58 15.13
CA GLU A 646 39.12 -41.77 16.00
C GLU A 646 40.15 -41.58 17.12
N GLY A 647 41.30 -40.96 16.80
CA GLY A 647 42.35 -40.64 17.77
C GLY A 647 41.93 -39.64 18.86
N LYS A 648 40.89 -38.83 18.61
CA LYS A 648 40.26 -37.93 19.59
C LYS A 648 39.02 -38.56 20.25
N GLY A 649 38.68 -39.80 19.93
CA GLY A 649 37.49 -40.49 20.45
C GLY A 649 36.19 -39.97 19.85
N ILE A 650 36.24 -39.43 18.63
CA ILE A 650 35.07 -38.92 17.90
C ILE A 650 34.78 -39.89 16.75
N ASP A 651 33.58 -40.45 16.74
CA ASP A 651 33.06 -41.35 15.71
C ASP A 651 31.58 -41.07 15.41
N GLY A 652 30.96 -41.90 14.58
CA GLY A 652 29.56 -41.74 14.18
C GLY A 652 28.53 -41.95 15.30
N ASP A 653 28.92 -42.53 16.44
CA ASP A 653 28.05 -42.79 17.60
C ASP A 653 28.29 -41.77 18.74
N THR A 654 29.17 -40.79 18.53
CA THR A 654 29.58 -39.81 19.55
C THR A 654 28.51 -38.72 19.75
N ASP A 655 28.12 -38.47 21.01
CA ASP A 655 27.21 -37.38 21.37
C ASP A 655 27.90 -36.03 21.26
N LEU A 656 27.69 -35.37 20.12
CA LEU A 656 28.28 -34.07 19.77
C LEU A 656 27.88 -32.94 20.73
N SER A 657 26.76 -33.06 21.48
CA SER A 657 26.28 -32.02 22.39
C SER A 657 27.17 -31.81 23.62
N LYS A 658 28.01 -32.80 23.95
CA LYS A 658 28.89 -32.78 25.12
C LYS A 658 30.31 -32.30 24.81
N LEU A 659 30.65 -32.16 23.52
CA LEU A 659 31.98 -31.76 23.07
C LEU A 659 32.14 -30.24 23.13
N LYS A 660 33.32 -29.79 23.55
CA LYS A 660 33.75 -28.40 23.51
C LYS A 660 34.56 -28.12 22.24
N PRO A 661 34.67 -26.85 21.81
CA PRO A 661 35.53 -26.48 20.67
C PRO A 661 36.99 -26.96 20.78
N SER A 662 37.49 -27.17 22.01
CA SER A 662 38.83 -27.71 22.32
C SER A 662 39.00 -29.20 22.04
N ASP A 663 37.89 -29.94 21.98
CA ASP A 663 37.91 -31.40 21.85
C ASP A 663 38.03 -31.83 20.37
N TYR A 664 37.75 -30.90 19.45
CA TYR A 664 37.85 -31.14 18.01
C TYR A 664 39.31 -31.09 17.51
N PRO A 665 39.65 -31.86 16.47
CA PRO A 665 40.99 -31.85 15.91
C PRO A 665 41.37 -30.52 15.24
N THR A 666 42.65 -30.34 14.96
CA THR A 666 43.20 -29.17 14.25
C THR A 666 44.12 -29.57 13.09
N PHE A 667 44.61 -28.60 12.34
CA PHE A 667 45.59 -28.86 11.27
C PHE A 667 46.92 -29.39 11.80
N ASP A 668 47.28 -29.09 13.05
CA ASP A 668 48.44 -29.69 13.71
C ASP A 668 48.24 -31.19 13.95
N ASP A 669 47.07 -31.60 14.44
CA ASP A 669 46.74 -33.02 14.62
C ASP A 669 46.79 -33.78 13.29
N LEU A 670 46.26 -33.17 12.22
CA LEU A 670 46.33 -33.75 10.87
C LEU A 670 47.77 -33.85 10.37
N TYR A 671 48.58 -32.80 10.55
CA TYR A 671 49.97 -32.78 10.11
C TYR A 671 50.82 -33.84 10.83
N GLU A 672 50.66 -33.97 12.15
CA GLU A 672 51.35 -35.00 12.95
C GLU A 672 50.98 -36.42 12.51
N LYS A 673 49.71 -36.68 12.20
CA LYS A 673 49.27 -37.99 11.69
C LYS A 673 49.86 -38.30 10.32
N ILE A 674 49.86 -37.35 9.39
CA ILE A 674 50.49 -37.53 8.07
C ILE A 674 52.00 -37.77 8.23
N LEU A 675 52.67 -37.04 9.13
CA LEU A 675 54.10 -37.19 9.38
C LEU A 675 54.45 -38.57 9.96
N ASN A 676 53.65 -39.07 10.89
CA ASN A 676 53.82 -40.41 11.47
C ASN A 676 53.65 -41.50 10.40
N ASP A 677 52.58 -41.42 9.59
CA ASP A 677 52.35 -42.34 8.49
C ASP A 677 53.48 -42.30 7.44
N PHE A 678 54.03 -41.11 7.16
CA PHE A 678 55.17 -40.95 6.26
C PHE A 678 56.44 -41.64 6.81
N GLN A 679 56.68 -41.57 8.12
CA GLN A 679 57.81 -42.22 8.78
C GLN A 679 57.66 -43.74 8.82
N MET A 680 56.44 -44.25 9.01
CA MET A 680 56.15 -45.69 9.06
C MET A 680 56.03 -46.35 7.69
N SER A 681 55.74 -45.58 6.64
CA SER A 681 55.59 -46.12 5.29
C SER A 681 56.92 -46.60 4.71
N THR A 682 56.95 -47.79 4.12
CA THR A 682 58.13 -48.36 3.43
C THR A 682 58.01 -48.32 1.90
N GLY A 683 56.80 -48.09 1.37
CA GLY A 683 56.52 -48.08 -0.08
C GLY A 683 56.75 -46.73 -0.76
N ASN A 684 57.45 -46.74 -1.90
CA ASN A 684 57.77 -45.52 -2.67
C ASN A 684 56.53 -44.74 -3.13
N TYR A 685 55.47 -45.44 -3.52
CA TYR A 685 54.23 -44.82 -4.00
C TYR A 685 53.48 -44.08 -2.87
N SER A 686 53.26 -44.74 -1.72
CA SER A 686 52.64 -44.13 -0.54
C SER A 686 53.47 -42.97 0.02
N LYS A 687 54.80 -43.09 0.05
CA LYS A 687 55.69 -41.98 0.43
C LYS A 687 55.55 -40.77 -0.49
N THR A 688 55.37 -40.98 -1.80
CA THR A 688 55.22 -39.88 -2.76
C THR A 688 53.94 -39.10 -2.47
N ASN A 689 52.80 -39.79 -2.30
CA ASN A 689 51.52 -39.15 -1.98
C ASN A 689 51.57 -38.44 -0.61
N LEU A 690 52.12 -39.07 0.42
CA LEU A 690 52.28 -38.48 1.75
C LEU A 690 53.23 -37.26 1.75
N THR A 691 54.27 -37.26 0.92
CA THR A 691 55.16 -36.10 0.73
C THR A 691 54.41 -34.91 0.15
N VAL A 692 53.56 -35.16 -0.86
CA VAL A 692 52.70 -34.14 -1.45
C VAL A 692 51.77 -33.56 -0.38
N LEU A 693 51.08 -34.42 0.39
CA LEU A 693 50.20 -33.99 1.48
C LEU A 693 50.94 -33.16 2.55
N LEU A 694 52.13 -33.59 3.00
CA LEU A 694 52.95 -32.83 3.97
C LEU A 694 53.28 -31.42 3.48
N ASN A 695 53.66 -31.27 2.21
CA ASN A 695 53.98 -29.96 1.61
C ASN A 695 52.77 -29.03 1.51
N TYR A 696 51.58 -29.58 1.33
CA TYR A 696 50.36 -28.80 1.27
C TYR A 696 49.81 -28.46 2.66
N ILE A 697 49.71 -29.43 3.55
CA ILE A 697 49.16 -29.27 4.91
C ILE A 697 50.08 -28.42 5.79
N SER A 698 51.40 -28.46 5.62
CA SER A 698 52.35 -27.60 6.34
C SER A 698 52.11 -26.10 6.16
N LYS A 699 51.40 -25.69 5.10
CA LYS A 699 50.99 -24.28 4.91
C LYS A 699 49.95 -23.83 5.95
N PHE A 700 49.17 -24.78 6.47
CA PHE A 700 48.07 -24.56 7.41
C PHE A 700 48.41 -25.01 8.84
N ALA A 701 49.38 -25.91 9.03
CA ALA A 701 49.90 -26.27 10.36
C ALA A 701 50.76 -25.15 10.98
N SER A 702 51.04 -25.25 12.28
CA SER A 702 51.82 -24.30 13.08
C SER A 702 53.17 -23.96 12.42
N GLY A 703 53.43 -22.65 12.25
CA GLY A 703 54.59 -22.13 11.52
C GLY A 703 54.36 -21.91 10.02
N GLY A 704 53.25 -22.39 9.47
CA GLY A 704 52.81 -22.14 8.09
C GLY A 704 52.20 -20.75 7.90
N ARG A 705 52.29 -20.23 6.66
CA ARG A 705 51.81 -18.89 6.26
C ARG A 705 50.31 -18.65 6.46
N ASN A 706 49.49 -19.71 6.51
CA ASN A 706 48.03 -19.63 6.66
C ASN A 706 47.54 -20.22 7.99
N SER A 707 48.44 -20.60 8.89
CA SER A 707 48.10 -21.28 10.16
C SER A 707 47.08 -20.53 10.99
N ASN A 708 47.23 -19.21 11.06
CA ASN A 708 46.36 -18.35 11.84
C ASN A 708 44.87 -18.46 11.46
N LEU A 709 44.54 -18.77 10.19
CA LEU A 709 43.15 -18.78 9.71
C LEU A 709 42.31 -19.92 10.29
N TRP A 710 42.84 -21.16 10.29
CA TRP A 710 42.06 -22.37 10.61
C TRP A 710 42.68 -23.23 11.71
N ASN A 711 43.96 -23.03 12.05
CA ASN A 711 44.65 -23.92 12.97
C ASN A 711 44.43 -23.50 14.42
N GLY A 712 43.49 -24.17 15.08
CA GLY A 712 43.20 -24.04 16.50
C GLY A 712 41.71 -24.15 16.79
N GLU A 713 41.34 -23.93 18.05
CA GLU A 713 39.96 -24.05 18.50
C GLU A 713 39.05 -23.01 17.83
N ALA A 714 37.80 -23.41 17.55
CA ALA A 714 36.80 -22.48 17.05
C ALA A 714 36.49 -21.44 18.14
N SER A 715 36.73 -20.15 17.84
CA SER A 715 36.57 -19.04 18.80
C SER A 715 35.36 -18.16 18.52
N ILE A 716 34.50 -18.58 17.59
CA ILE A 716 33.27 -17.87 17.26
C ILE A 716 32.20 -18.08 18.36
N SER A 717 32.05 -17.13 19.28
CA SER A 717 30.85 -17.04 20.14
C SER A 717 29.70 -16.35 19.39
N THR A 718 28.47 -16.84 19.59
CA THR A 718 27.22 -16.31 19.00
C THR A 718 26.15 -16.01 20.03
N GLN A 719 26.58 -15.52 21.20
CA GLN A 719 25.63 -15.04 22.21
C GLN A 719 24.88 -13.81 21.68
N GLU A 720 25.54 -13.02 20.85
CA GLU A 720 25.01 -11.82 20.24
C GLU A 720 24.06 -12.15 19.10
N ASN A 721 23.04 -11.32 18.96
CA ASN A 721 21.93 -11.53 18.05
C ASN A 721 22.05 -10.70 16.76
N PHE A 722 23.12 -9.91 16.63
CA PHE A 722 23.45 -9.14 15.45
C PHE A 722 24.92 -9.38 15.10
N ILE A 723 25.21 -10.14 14.05
CA ILE A 723 26.54 -10.59 13.69
C ILE A 723 26.89 -10.13 12.27
N VAL A 724 28.04 -9.45 12.13
CA VAL A 724 28.55 -8.98 10.83
C VAL A 724 29.83 -9.74 10.49
N PHE A 725 29.79 -10.49 9.38
CA PHE A 725 30.95 -11.12 8.76
C PHE A 725 31.60 -10.15 7.78
N ASN A 726 32.74 -9.60 8.15
CA ASN A 726 33.50 -8.69 7.30
C ASN A 726 34.43 -9.50 6.37
N PHE A 727 34.21 -9.39 5.07
CA PHE A 727 34.98 -10.07 4.03
C PHE A 727 36.00 -9.17 3.32
N GLN A 728 36.09 -7.89 3.68
CA GLN A 728 36.94 -6.90 3.01
C GLN A 728 38.42 -7.31 2.98
N SER A 729 38.95 -7.73 4.12
CA SER A 729 40.33 -8.20 4.27
C SER A 729 40.61 -9.47 3.45
N LEU A 730 39.64 -10.39 3.40
CA LEU A 730 39.72 -11.66 2.68
C LEU A 730 39.76 -11.43 1.16
N LEU A 731 38.89 -10.57 0.65
CA LEU A 731 38.80 -10.24 -0.78
C LEU A 731 39.99 -9.38 -1.24
N ALA A 732 40.54 -8.52 -0.37
CA ALA A 732 41.72 -7.72 -0.68
C ALA A 732 43.00 -8.57 -0.86
N ASN A 733 43.11 -9.72 -0.20
CA ASN A 733 44.30 -10.57 -0.21
C ASN A 733 44.57 -11.29 -1.56
N LYS A 734 43.71 -11.13 -2.58
CA LYS A 734 43.83 -11.68 -3.96
C LYS A 734 44.09 -13.19 -4.06
N ASN A 735 43.96 -13.94 -2.98
CA ASN A 735 44.13 -15.39 -2.96
C ASN A 735 42.76 -16.07 -3.01
N ASN A 736 42.21 -16.19 -4.21
CA ASN A 736 40.86 -16.70 -4.44
C ASN A 736 40.65 -18.10 -3.84
N THR A 737 41.68 -18.96 -3.81
CA THR A 737 41.58 -20.30 -3.23
C THR A 737 41.25 -20.29 -1.75
N ILE A 738 41.97 -19.46 -0.97
CA ILE A 738 41.73 -19.32 0.48
C ILE A 738 40.42 -18.60 0.74
N ALA A 739 40.15 -17.53 -0.01
CA ALA A 739 38.92 -16.77 0.13
C ALA A 739 37.68 -17.66 -0.06
N ASN A 740 37.70 -18.53 -1.07
CA ASN A 740 36.60 -19.45 -1.35
C ASN A 740 36.43 -20.53 -0.28
N ALA A 741 37.54 -21.12 0.21
CA ALA A 741 37.48 -22.12 1.28
C ALA A 741 36.96 -21.52 2.59
N GLN A 742 37.38 -20.30 2.90
CA GLN A 742 36.91 -19.57 4.07
C GLN A 742 35.43 -19.18 3.93
N MET A 743 35.00 -18.78 2.73
CA MET A 743 33.59 -18.54 2.42
C MET A 743 32.75 -19.79 2.66
N LEU A 744 33.16 -20.94 2.10
CA LEU A 744 32.48 -22.22 2.28
C LEU A 744 32.30 -22.56 3.77
N LEU A 745 33.33 -22.32 4.59
CA LEU A 745 33.29 -22.55 6.03
C LEU A 745 32.31 -21.63 6.76
N VAL A 746 32.30 -20.32 6.44
CA VAL A 746 31.33 -19.37 7.01
C VAL A 746 29.90 -19.73 6.63
N LEU A 747 29.65 -20.06 5.36
CA LEU A 747 28.33 -20.42 4.86
C LEU A 747 27.81 -21.71 5.52
N LYS A 748 28.65 -22.75 5.62
CA LYS A 748 28.29 -24.00 6.30
C LYS A 748 28.01 -23.78 7.78
N TRP A 749 28.79 -22.92 8.42
CA TRP A 749 28.56 -22.53 9.80
C TRP A 749 27.24 -21.77 9.97
N LEU A 750 26.90 -20.88 9.03
CA LEU A 750 25.68 -20.11 9.05
C LEU A 750 24.44 -21.01 8.90
N ASP A 751 24.51 -22.04 8.04
CA ASP A 751 23.47 -23.08 7.94
C ASP A 751 23.18 -23.73 9.30
N ASN A 752 24.21 -24.04 10.08
CA ASN A 752 24.05 -24.63 11.40
C ASN A 752 23.31 -23.71 12.37
N GLU A 753 23.69 -22.42 12.39
CA GLU A 753 23.01 -21.45 13.25
C GLU A 753 21.53 -21.27 12.86
N ILE A 754 21.18 -21.44 11.58
CA ILE A 754 19.78 -21.45 11.14
C ILE A 754 19.01 -22.63 11.69
N ILE A 755 19.60 -23.83 11.70
CA ILE A 755 19.00 -25.05 12.22
C ILE A 755 18.74 -24.91 13.73
N LYS A 756 19.76 -24.49 14.48
CA LYS A 756 19.65 -24.28 15.94
C LYS A 756 18.53 -23.32 16.31
N ASN A 757 18.29 -22.29 15.49
CA ASN A 757 17.19 -21.35 15.73
C ASN A 757 15.81 -22.02 15.60
N ARG A 758 15.63 -22.99 14.69
CA ARG A 758 14.39 -23.76 14.56
C ARG A 758 14.20 -24.72 15.72
N GLU A 759 15.24 -25.47 16.09
CA GLU A 759 15.19 -26.36 17.26
C GLU A 759 14.83 -25.60 18.53
N TYR A 760 15.39 -24.40 18.69
CA TYR A 760 15.05 -23.50 19.78
C TYR A 760 13.57 -23.12 19.76
N ASN A 761 13.06 -22.63 18.63
CA ASN A 761 11.65 -22.24 18.49
C ASN A 761 10.71 -23.40 18.81
N MET A 762 11.06 -24.63 18.39
CA MET A 762 10.31 -25.84 18.73
C MET A 762 10.36 -26.17 20.22
N ARG A 763 11.54 -26.10 20.83
CA ARG A 763 11.75 -26.46 22.24
C ARG A 763 11.05 -25.54 23.23
N TYR A 764 11.03 -24.24 22.92
CA TYR A 764 10.51 -23.21 23.85
C TYR A 764 9.19 -22.61 23.39
N GLY A 765 8.60 -23.09 22.28
CA GLY A 765 7.39 -22.50 21.70
C GLY A 765 7.56 -21.04 21.26
N ALA A 766 8.80 -20.63 20.99
CA ALA A 766 9.15 -19.27 20.62
C ALA A 766 9.02 -19.04 19.10
N SER A 767 8.98 -17.78 18.70
CA SER A 767 8.84 -17.35 17.29
C SER A 767 10.02 -16.53 16.80
N ARG A 768 11.23 -16.81 17.30
CA ARG A 768 12.44 -16.05 17.00
C ARG A 768 12.76 -16.09 15.51
N LYS A 769 12.87 -14.90 14.90
CA LYS A 769 13.13 -14.74 13.47
C LYS A 769 14.63 -14.85 13.19
N ILE A 770 14.99 -15.37 12.01
CA ILE A 770 16.38 -15.39 11.55
C ILE A 770 16.52 -14.70 10.19
N ILE A 771 17.47 -13.77 10.10
CA ILE A 771 17.67 -12.93 8.92
C ILE A 771 19.11 -13.09 8.44
N VAL A 772 19.26 -13.42 7.16
CA VAL A 772 20.56 -13.55 6.51
C VAL A 772 20.65 -12.50 5.41
N VAL A 773 21.56 -11.55 5.58
CA VAL A 773 21.78 -10.44 4.66
C VAL A 773 23.06 -10.71 3.88
N ILE A 774 22.97 -10.65 2.56
CA ILE A 774 24.11 -10.78 1.66
C ILE A 774 24.23 -9.45 0.94
N ASP A 775 25.17 -8.62 1.39
CA ASP A 775 25.44 -7.34 0.74
C ASP A 775 26.42 -7.50 -0.42
N GLU A 776 26.25 -6.66 -1.43
CA GLU A 776 26.93 -6.75 -2.73
C GLU A 776 27.00 -8.19 -3.26
N ALA A 777 25.85 -8.84 -3.35
CA ALA A 777 25.74 -10.24 -3.72
C ALA A 777 26.44 -10.60 -5.04
N HIS A 778 26.58 -9.63 -5.96
CA HIS A 778 27.34 -9.79 -7.20
C HIS A 778 28.82 -10.15 -6.98
N VAL A 779 29.42 -9.74 -5.86
CA VAL A 779 30.81 -10.09 -5.47
C VAL A 779 30.95 -11.58 -5.19
N PHE A 780 29.88 -12.24 -4.76
CA PHE A 780 29.87 -13.68 -4.46
C PHE A 780 29.47 -14.54 -5.67
N ILE A 781 29.10 -13.95 -6.80
CA ILE A 781 28.70 -14.66 -8.02
C ILE A 781 29.91 -14.73 -8.98
N ASP A 782 30.71 -15.80 -8.88
CA ASP A 782 31.80 -16.10 -9.82
C ASP A 782 31.55 -17.42 -10.56
N ALA A 783 31.61 -17.39 -11.89
CA ALA A 783 31.49 -18.55 -12.76
C ALA A 783 32.53 -19.65 -12.47
N LYS A 784 33.69 -19.28 -11.90
CA LYS A 784 34.76 -20.23 -11.60
C LYS A 784 34.43 -21.11 -10.39
N TYR A 785 33.53 -20.69 -9.49
CA TYR A 785 33.22 -21.39 -8.24
C TYR A 785 31.78 -21.10 -7.77
N PRO A 786 30.79 -21.96 -8.06
CA PRO A 786 29.37 -21.68 -7.84
C PRO A 786 28.89 -21.84 -6.38
N ILE A 787 29.76 -22.14 -5.42
CA ILE A 787 29.39 -22.53 -4.04
C ILE A 787 28.50 -21.49 -3.36
N ALA A 788 28.90 -20.22 -3.37
CA ALA A 788 28.12 -19.16 -2.72
C ALA A 788 26.75 -18.96 -3.41
N LEU A 789 26.71 -19.09 -4.75
CA LEU A 789 25.47 -19.03 -5.51
C LEU A 789 24.53 -20.20 -5.18
N ASP A 790 25.07 -21.41 -5.03
CA ASP A 790 24.32 -22.60 -4.65
C ASP A 790 23.77 -22.51 -3.24
N PHE A 791 24.58 -22.01 -2.30
CA PHE A 791 24.13 -21.70 -0.95
C PHE A 791 22.97 -20.69 -0.96
N MET A 792 23.13 -19.57 -1.67
CA MET A 792 22.07 -18.55 -1.77
C MET A 792 20.78 -19.12 -2.35
N PHE A 793 20.88 -19.98 -3.36
CA PHE A 793 19.75 -20.64 -3.99
C PHE A 793 19.03 -21.61 -3.06
N GLN A 794 19.78 -22.43 -2.32
CA GLN A 794 19.21 -23.36 -1.34
C GLN A 794 18.58 -22.63 -0.16
N LEU A 795 19.28 -21.61 0.35
CA LEU A 795 18.79 -20.77 1.44
C LEU A 795 17.46 -20.11 1.07
N ALA A 796 17.34 -19.53 -0.13
CA ALA A 796 16.12 -18.86 -0.58
C ALA A 796 14.89 -19.78 -0.52
N LYS A 797 15.05 -21.06 -0.86
CA LYS A 797 13.97 -22.05 -0.86
C LYS A 797 13.62 -22.58 0.53
N ARG A 798 14.62 -22.70 1.40
CA ARG A 798 14.51 -23.42 2.68
C ARG A 798 14.26 -22.50 3.86
N ILE A 799 14.81 -21.28 3.87
CA ILE A 799 14.80 -20.35 5.01
C ILE A 799 13.39 -20.07 5.55
N ARG A 800 12.36 -20.12 4.69
CA ARG A 800 10.95 -20.00 5.09
C ARG A 800 10.49 -21.06 6.12
N LYS A 801 11.06 -22.29 6.08
CA LYS A 801 10.76 -23.38 7.04
C LYS A 801 11.27 -23.05 8.46
N TYR A 802 12.20 -22.11 8.58
CA TYR A 802 12.87 -21.73 9.83
C TYR A 802 12.39 -20.38 10.38
N ASN A 803 11.22 -19.91 9.92
CA ASN A 803 10.72 -18.56 10.18
C ASN A 803 11.78 -17.48 9.87
N GLY A 804 12.49 -17.65 8.75
CA GLY A 804 13.60 -16.80 8.38
C GLY A 804 13.41 -16.04 7.07
N MET A 805 14.35 -15.16 6.81
CA MET A 805 14.35 -14.20 5.72
C MET A 805 15.76 -14.07 5.12
N GLN A 806 15.88 -14.25 3.81
CA GLN A 806 17.09 -13.91 3.09
C GLN A 806 16.94 -12.51 2.47
N ILE A 807 17.93 -11.64 2.65
CA ILE A 807 17.98 -10.30 2.05
C ILE A 807 19.18 -10.25 1.11
N ILE A 808 18.94 -10.02 -0.17
CA ILE A 808 19.97 -9.95 -1.20
C ILE A 808 20.06 -8.52 -1.68
N ILE A 809 21.26 -7.94 -1.62
CA ILE A 809 21.49 -6.55 -2.02
C ILE A 809 22.47 -6.55 -3.18
N THR A 810 22.14 -5.85 -4.26
CA THR A 810 23.03 -5.78 -5.43
C THR A 810 22.92 -4.44 -6.16
N GLN A 811 24.06 -3.96 -6.65
CA GLN A 811 24.15 -2.80 -7.54
C GLN A 811 24.06 -3.17 -9.01
N ASN A 812 24.70 -4.26 -9.40
CA ASN A 812 24.86 -4.65 -10.79
C ASN A 812 23.94 -5.83 -11.14
N ILE A 813 22.92 -5.56 -11.93
CA ILE A 813 21.94 -6.56 -12.36
C ILE A 813 22.55 -7.47 -13.44
N LYS A 814 23.51 -6.97 -14.23
CA LYS A 814 24.09 -7.71 -15.37
C LYS A 814 24.83 -8.96 -14.95
N ASP A 815 25.48 -8.93 -13.79
CA ASP A 815 26.22 -10.07 -13.25
C ASP A 815 25.28 -11.23 -12.89
N PHE A 816 24.01 -10.92 -12.61
CA PHE A 816 22.97 -11.93 -12.40
C PHE A 816 22.44 -12.49 -13.74
N VAL A 817 22.60 -11.80 -14.86
CA VAL A 817 22.08 -12.21 -16.19
C VAL A 817 23.18 -12.83 -17.08
N GLY A 818 24.30 -13.27 -16.49
CA GLY A 818 25.51 -13.76 -17.18
C GLY A 818 25.34 -15.03 -18.04
N THR A 819 26.16 -16.07 -17.81
CA THR A 819 26.03 -17.33 -18.56
C THR A 819 24.69 -18.01 -18.27
N GLU A 820 24.18 -18.83 -19.20
CA GLU A 820 22.82 -19.40 -19.13
C GLU A 820 22.54 -20.18 -17.82
N GLU A 821 23.55 -20.87 -17.28
CA GLU A 821 23.43 -21.59 -16.02
C GLU A 821 23.40 -20.66 -14.79
N LEU A 822 24.28 -19.66 -14.74
CA LEU A 822 24.29 -18.64 -13.69
C LEU A 822 22.98 -17.86 -13.69
N ALA A 823 22.54 -17.43 -14.88
CA ALA A 823 21.29 -16.71 -15.10
C ALA A 823 20.08 -17.50 -14.60
N ARG A 824 20.06 -18.82 -14.78
CA ARG A 824 18.97 -19.67 -14.28
C ARG A 824 18.89 -19.67 -12.74
N LYS A 825 20.03 -19.86 -12.05
CA LYS A 825 20.07 -19.92 -10.58
C LYS A 825 19.82 -18.55 -9.96
N SER A 826 20.47 -17.51 -10.48
CA SER A 826 20.30 -16.12 -10.03
C SER A 826 18.86 -15.61 -10.22
N THR A 827 18.24 -15.87 -11.37
CA THR A 827 16.83 -15.51 -11.62
C THR A 827 15.90 -16.26 -10.68
N ALA A 828 16.18 -17.53 -10.39
CA ALA A 828 15.39 -18.31 -9.44
C ALA A 828 15.49 -17.80 -7.99
N ILE A 829 16.65 -17.27 -7.59
CA ILE A 829 16.84 -16.62 -6.29
C ILE A 829 15.97 -15.36 -6.19
N ILE A 830 15.99 -14.51 -7.22
CA ILE A 830 15.18 -13.29 -7.26
C ILE A 830 13.69 -13.63 -7.29
N ASN A 831 13.28 -14.63 -8.08
CA ASN A 831 11.90 -15.10 -8.11
C ASN A 831 11.45 -15.75 -6.79
N ALA A 832 12.38 -16.24 -5.97
CA ALA A 832 12.09 -16.72 -4.63
C ALA A 832 11.94 -15.59 -3.61
N CYS A 833 12.26 -14.34 -3.96
CA CYS A 833 12.04 -13.16 -3.14
C CYS A 833 10.59 -12.68 -3.24
N GLN A 834 9.90 -12.58 -2.11
CA GLN A 834 8.56 -12.00 -2.03
C GLN A 834 8.60 -10.47 -2.11
N TYR A 835 9.59 -9.87 -1.46
CA TYR A 835 9.72 -8.43 -1.34
C TYR A 835 10.82 -7.91 -2.27
N SER A 836 10.54 -6.86 -3.02
CA SER A 836 11.54 -6.21 -3.87
C SER A 836 11.59 -4.73 -3.60
N PHE A 837 12.78 -4.20 -3.32
CA PHE A 837 13.04 -2.78 -3.14
C PHE A 837 13.93 -2.30 -4.29
N ILE A 838 13.32 -1.61 -5.24
CA ILE A 838 13.97 -1.20 -6.47
C ILE A 838 14.20 0.31 -6.42
N PHE A 839 15.42 0.68 -6.07
CA PHE A 839 15.89 2.08 -6.08
C PHE A 839 16.19 2.53 -7.51
N PRO A 840 16.40 3.85 -7.74
CA PRO A 840 16.66 4.38 -9.07
C PRO A 840 17.79 3.66 -9.79
N LEU A 841 17.50 3.23 -11.01
CA LEU A 841 18.44 2.55 -11.90
C LEU A 841 18.85 3.46 -13.05
N ALA A 842 19.97 3.13 -13.71
CA ALA A 842 20.27 3.74 -14.99
C ALA A 842 19.34 3.15 -16.07
N PRO A 843 18.96 3.92 -17.12
CA PRO A 843 18.10 3.41 -18.19
C PRO A 843 18.60 2.11 -18.84
N ASN A 844 19.92 1.92 -18.92
CA ASN A 844 20.53 0.71 -19.48
C ASN A 844 20.28 -0.54 -18.63
N ASP A 845 20.18 -0.40 -17.31
CA ASP A 845 19.98 -1.53 -16.38
C ASP A 845 18.49 -1.89 -16.24
N MET A 846 17.61 -1.00 -16.69
CA MET A 846 16.16 -1.21 -16.69
C MET A 846 15.76 -2.39 -17.60
N HIS A 847 16.45 -2.56 -18.74
CA HIS A 847 16.19 -3.70 -19.63
C HIS A 847 16.51 -5.04 -18.97
N ASP A 848 17.59 -5.11 -18.19
CA ASP A 848 18.00 -6.32 -17.46
C ASP A 848 17.05 -6.61 -16.30
N LEU A 849 16.57 -5.57 -15.61
CA LEU A 849 15.53 -5.72 -14.59
C LEU A 849 14.22 -6.24 -15.20
N CYS A 850 13.79 -5.73 -16.36
CA CYS A 850 12.59 -6.25 -17.04
C CYS A 850 12.72 -7.74 -17.39
N LYS A 851 13.91 -8.19 -17.84
CA LYS A 851 14.17 -9.61 -18.10
C LYS A 851 14.07 -10.46 -16.85
N LEU A 852 14.61 -10.00 -15.72
CA LEU A 852 14.52 -10.71 -14.45
C LEU A 852 13.07 -10.89 -13.99
N TYR A 853 12.24 -9.86 -14.17
CA TYR A 853 10.84 -9.87 -13.74
C TYR A 853 9.85 -10.38 -14.80
N GLU A 854 10.32 -10.77 -15.99
CA GLU A 854 9.48 -11.24 -17.10
C GLU A 854 8.52 -12.37 -16.67
N LYS A 855 9.03 -13.30 -15.85
CA LYS A 855 8.26 -14.43 -15.30
C LYS A 855 7.67 -14.17 -13.91
N ALA A 856 8.03 -13.05 -13.27
CA ALA A 856 7.62 -12.68 -11.91
C ALA A 856 6.59 -11.53 -11.90
N GLY A 857 5.72 -11.51 -12.91
CA GLY A 857 4.62 -10.56 -13.02
C GLY A 857 4.92 -9.29 -13.81
N ALA A 858 6.07 -9.21 -14.49
CA ALA A 858 6.54 -8.15 -15.37
C ALA A 858 6.55 -6.73 -14.76
N ILE A 859 7.40 -5.86 -15.30
CA ILE A 859 7.40 -4.43 -14.95
C ILE A 859 6.84 -3.66 -16.15
N ASN A 860 5.70 -3.00 -15.95
CA ASN A 860 5.02 -2.24 -17.01
C ASN A 860 5.71 -0.90 -17.30
N GLU A 861 5.43 -0.29 -18.45
CA GLU A 861 6.10 0.95 -18.88
C GLU A 861 5.97 2.11 -17.87
N MET A 862 4.81 2.26 -17.21
CA MET A 862 4.61 3.29 -16.19
C MET A 862 5.48 3.05 -14.95
N GLU A 863 5.63 1.80 -14.51
CA GLU A 863 6.51 1.42 -13.41
C GLU A 863 7.98 1.66 -13.78
N GLN A 864 8.37 1.41 -15.03
CA GLN A 864 9.72 1.70 -15.52
C GLN A 864 10.02 3.20 -15.46
N GLU A 865 9.08 4.03 -15.94
CA GLU A 865 9.20 5.50 -15.85
C GLU A 865 9.27 5.96 -14.38
N GLU A 866 8.48 5.36 -13.49
CA GLU A 866 8.50 5.65 -12.06
C GLU A 866 9.87 5.30 -11.43
N ILE A 867 10.40 4.11 -11.71
CA ILE A 867 11.72 3.67 -11.21
C ILE A 867 12.85 4.59 -11.71
N ILE A 868 12.82 4.99 -12.99
CA ILE A 868 13.85 5.85 -13.60
C ILE A 868 13.76 7.29 -13.06
N SER A 869 12.55 7.81 -12.86
CA SER A 869 12.32 9.18 -12.40
C SER A 869 12.47 9.37 -10.89
N ASN A 870 12.49 8.28 -10.12
CA ASN A 870 12.64 8.33 -8.67
C ASN A 870 13.94 9.04 -8.22
N GLY A 871 13.81 9.89 -7.20
CA GLY A 871 14.95 10.56 -6.56
C GLY A 871 15.70 9.65 -5.59
N ARG A 872 16.83 10.15 -5.06
CA ARG A 872 17.59 9.45 -4.02
C ARG A 872 16.72 9.20 -2.78
N GLY A 873 16.76 7.98 -2.24
CA GLY A 873 15.98 7.58 -1.05
C GLY A 873 14.54 7.17 -1.33
N ARG A 874 14.09 7.20 -2.59
CA ARG A 874 12.80 6.68 -3.02
C ARG A 874 12.98 5.31 -3.65
N ALA A 875 12.19 4.33 -3.27
CA ALA A 875 12.26 2.96 -3.79
C ALA A 875 10.90 2.52 -4.31
N PHE A 876 10.86 1.90 -5.48
CA PHE A 876 9.69 1.16 -5.94
C PHE A 876 9.63 -0.18 -5.21
N VAL A 877 8.60 -0.38 -4.40
CA VAL A 877 8.48 -1.53 -3.51
C VAL A 877 7.39 -2.47 -4.00
N VAL A 878 7.75 -3.73 -4.19
CA VAL A 878 6.84 -4.83 -4.53
C VAL A 878 6.68 -5.70 -3.30
N THR A 879 5.45 -5.83 -2.79
CA THR A 879 5.11 -6.75 -1.68
C THR A 879 4.29 -7.95 -2.15
N SER A 880 3.52 -7.78 -3.23
CA SER A 880 2.82 -8.83 -3.96
C SER A 880 2.60 -8.40 -5.41
N PRO A 881 2.15 -9.30 -6.30
CA PRO A 881 1.78 -8.93 -7.67
C PRO A 881 0.71 -7.83 -7.74
N THR A 882 -0.15 -7.71 -6.72
CA THR A 882 -1.25 -6.74 -6.65
C THR A 882 -0.94 -5.54 -5.74
N ASN A 883 0.24 -5.48 -5.14
CA ASN A 883 0.60 -4.43 -4.19
C ASN A 883 2.03 -3.95 -4.42
N ARG A 884 2.13 -2.88 -5.23
CA ARG A 884 3.38 -2.27 -5.69
C ARG A 884 3.25 -0.76 -5.69
N SER A 885 4.14 -0.04 -5.02
CA SER A 885 4.18 1.43 -5.09
C SER A 885 5.54 1.99 -4.71
N SER A 886 5.84 3.23 -5.13
CA SER A 886 7.04 3.90 -4.66
C SER A 886 6.90 4.44 -3.25
N ILE A 887 7.87 4.17 -2.41
CA ILE A 887 7.94 4.67 -1.04
C ILE A 887 9.13 5.63 -0.93
N ASP A 888 8.90 6.80 -0.36
CA ASP A 888 9.95 7.69 0.10
C ASP A 888 10.43 7.18 1.46
N ILE A 889 11.62 6.57 1.50
CA ILE A 889 12.18 5.99 2.72
C ILE A 889 12.51 7.12 3.70
N ARG A 890 11.90 7.08 4.88
CA ARG A 890 12.12 8.07 5.95
C ARG A 890 12.52 7.37 7.24
N VAL A 891 13.72 7.67 7.70
CA VAL A 891 14.25 7.14 8.95
C VAL A 891 14.11 8.21 10.04
N PRO A 892 13.54 7.89 11.21
CA PRO A 892 13.56 8.76 12.37
C PRO A 892 15.00 9.16 12.76
N LYS A 893 15.18 10.37 13.27
CA LYS A 893 16.52 10.90 13.62
C LYS A 893 17.24 10.05 14.66
N ASP A 894 16.51 9.45 15.59
CA ASP A 894 17.08 8.62 16.65
C ASP A 894 17.64 7.31 16.08
N ILE A 895 16.92 6.69 15.14
CA ILE A 895 17.42 5.52 14.39
C ILE A 895 18.60 5.91 13.49
N GLU A 896 18.57 7.08 12.85
CA GLU A 896 19.67 7.54 11.98
C GLU A 896 21.00 7.67 12.74
N GLN A 897 20.97 8.03 14.03
CA GLN A 897 22.18 8.14 14.85
C GLN A 897 22.90 6.80 15.01
N LEU A 898 22.16 5.69 15.06
CA LEU A 898 22.70 4.33 15.15
C LEU A 898 23.51 3.92 13.92
N PHE A 899 23.39 4.66 12.80
CA PHE A 899 24.14 4.35 11.58
C PHE A 899 25.55 4.96 11.59
N LYS A 900 25.84 5.88 12.53
CA LYS A 900 27.05 6.72 12.54
C LYS A 900 27.87 6.63 13.83
N MET A 901 27.31 6.05 14.90
CA MET A 901 28.01 5.73 16.15
C MET A 901 29.01 4.60 15.95
#